data_AF-A0A502H1H2-F1
#
_entry.id   AF-A0A502H1H2-F1
#
_cell.length_a   1.000
_cell.length_b   1.000
_cell.length_c   1.000
_cell.angle_alpha   90.00
_cell.angle_beta   90.00
_cell.angle_gamma   90.00
#
_symmetry.space_group_name_H-M   'P 1'
#
loop_
_entity.id
_entity.type
_entity.pdbx_description
1 polymer ?
#
loop_
_entity_poly.entity_id
_entity_poly.type
_entity_poly.pdbx_seq_one_letter_code
_entity_poly.pdbx_strand_id
1 'polypeptide(L)'
;MTTAARPPPLMPFRLLLAALALGALLARPAGAQNPDLPPATARPTTAPAGTLVLALDNAGQRLNGQFNLKAYGLAVHLLNNKVPLRWVIRSGKGKDEPDFTALAARAVPRAGAPAAAARAFRAGPLLVLPRDTAGVRALAAAFNAAQGTAVNLYELREAATVDVRYVLNQRPVAAILNDGGNAAIHQRYMRLAGISGNDNVAPLRAQDNYATQVAVDLDGQTDCFTFASEPHSNNTAGGVVEAIRRFAARGGNFLAECEAVVTYENYAGGRFLTSGGVADADVRDANARRYPAPDQPLVQFEGEFRASVLGGSVTNWRRAAGSAFANGGYAASLLSSSTDEVLEASAADLYAGRGGLVFYLGGHQYAGTTEDDLNGQRMYLNAFLVPATTFQSCNVFADENGNALATALRYTICPGDSARIVLPAATGAPETYAWGPATGLSRLTGTTMAASPAATTAYTVQATSATGTRYIGVTVVVLAGGTLRIGTSGCPPLAGQEVVFQADAGADAPGALTWDFGDGTPAASGPAHRYAQPGRYTVRASGQAASGCPVQATTAVEVGAFQVPNVFTPNADGRNDTFELPGLPAGSSLQVFSRWGQRVFAADGYANDWDGAGQPAGAYYYLLRVGGCGTPVKGWVEIVR
;
A
#
# COMPACT_ATOMS: atom_id res chain seq x y z
N MET A 1 -53.85 27.08 -55.70
CA MET A 1 -53.69 25.76 -56.35
C MET A 1 -52.22 25.45 -56.46
N THR A 2 -51.77 24.54 -55.59
CA THR A 2 -50.69 23.55 -55.76
C THR A 2 -49.71 23.69 -56.92
N THR A 3 -48.41 23.69 -56.62
CA THR A 3 -47.45 22.67 -57.12
C THR A 3 -46.27 22.54 -56.16
N ALA A 4 -45.98 21.30 -55.79
CA ALA A 4 -44.94 20.87 -54.87
C ALA A 4 -43.56 20.78 -55.54
N ALA A 5 -42.50 21.12 -54.80
CA ALA A 5 -41.12 20.80 -55.15
C ALA A 5 -40.55 19.84 -54.09
N ARG A 6 -40.05 18.68 -54.55
CA ARG A 6 -39.34 17.65 -53.76
C ARG A 6 -37.96 18.14 -53.30
N PRO A 7 -37.48 17.75 -52.11
CA PRO A 7 -36.06 17.88 -51.73
C PRO A 7 -35.21 16.66 -52.18
N PRO A 8 -33.87 16.80 -52.24
CA PRO A 8 -32.92 15.80 -52.78
C PRO A 8 -32.55 14.70 -51.75
N PRO A 9 -31.86 13.61 -52.17
CA PRO A 9 -31.69 12.41 -51.35
C PRO A 9 -30.55 12.55 -50.32
N LEU A 10 -30.73 11.82 -49.21
CA LEU A 10 -29.83 11.69 -48.07
C LEU A 10 -28.52 10.97 -48.43
N MET A 11 -27.38 11.56 -48.09
CA MET A 11 -26.09 10.86 -47.94
C MET A 11 -26.03 10.14 -46.58
N PRO A 12 -25.36 8.97 -46.46
CA PRO A 12 -25.21 8.30 -45.19
C PRO A 12 -24.09 8.97 -44.37
N PHE A 13 -24.48 9.56 -43.24
CA PHE A 13 -23.56 10.01 -42.19
C PHE A 13 -22.86 8.77 -41.60
N ARG A 14 -21.57 8.56 -41.90
CA ARG A 14 -20.72 7.68 -41.10
C ARG A 14 -20.43 8.42 -39.79
N LEU A 15 -21.00 7.94 -38.68
CA LEU A 15 -20.57 8.32 -37.34
C LEU A 15 -19.08 7.98 -37.19
N LEU A 16 -18.22 9.00 -37.16
CA LEU A 16 -16.90 8.88 -36.57
C LEU A 16 -17.11 8.78 -35.04
N LEU A 17 -17.09 7.56 -34.49
CA LEU A 17 -16.80 7.38 -33.07
C LEU A 17 -15.32 7.72 -32.87
N ALA A 18 -15.03 8.97 -32.51
CA ALA A 18 -13.77 9.31 -31.88
C ALA A 18 -13.77 8.64 -30.49
N ALA A 19 -13.07 7.53 -30.38
CA ALA A 19 -12.75 6.92 -29.10
C ALA A 19 -11.77 7.85 -28.36
N LEU A 20 -12.31 8.81 -27.61
CA LEU A 20 -11.56 9.45 -26.53
C LEU A 20 -11.25 8.35 -25.52
N ALA A 21 -9.99 7.90 -25.52
CA ALA A 21 -9.42 7.11 -24.45
C ALA A 21 -9.40 7.99 -23.19
N LEU A 22 -10.52 7.99 -22.47
CA LEU A 22 -10.54 8.39 -21.07
C LEU A 22 -9.66 7.37 -20.34
N GLY A 23 -8.43 7.77 -20.04
CA GLY A 23 -7.63 7.11 -19.04
C GLY A 23 -8.40 7.18 -17.73
N ALA A 24 -9.19 6.15 -17.45
CA ALA A 24 -9.71 5.93 -16.12
C ALA A 24 -8.51 5.65 -15.22
N LEU A 25 -7.96 6.71 -14.61
CA LEU A 25 -7.43 6.57 -13.26
C LEU A 25 -8.54 5.84 -12.50
N LEU A 26 -8.24 4.63 -12.01
CA LEU A 26 -9.10 3.93 -11.09
C LEU A 26 -9.25 4.82 -9.86
N ALA A 27 -10.26 5.68 -9.87
CA ALA A 27 -10.73 6.35 -8.68
C ALA A 27 -11.08 5.24 -7.69
N ARG A 28 -10.49 5.33 -6.49
CA ARG A 28 -10.88 4.51 -5.34
C ARG A 28 -12.42 4.40 -5.32
N PRO A 29 -13.01 3.20 -5.25
CA PRO A 29 -14.45 3.08 -5.13
C PRO A 29 -14.90 3.94 -3.94
N ALA A 30 -15.87 4.83 -4.18
CA ALA A 30 -16.40 5.70 -3.15
C ALA A 30 -17.07 4.86 -2.07
N GLY A 31 -16.47 4.76 -0.89
CA GLY A 31 -17.07 4.01 0.21
C GLY A 31 -16.16 3.59 1.36
N ALA A 32 -15.21 4.45 1.78
CA ALA A 32 -14.60 4.58 3.12
C ALA A 32 -13.16 5.07 2.95
N GLN A 33 -12.92 6.34 3.27
CA GLN A 33 -11.56 6.82 3.47
C GLN A 33 -10.99 6.08 4.71
N ASN A 34 -9.74 5.62 4.63
CA ASN A 34 -9.06 5.08 5.81
C ASN A 34 -9.22 6.12 6.96
N PRO A 35 -9.79 5.76 8.12
CA PRO A 35 -10.04 6.69 9.23
C PRO A 35 -8.77 7.37 9.76
N ASP A 36 -7.61 6.88 9.31
CA ASP A 36 -6.28 7.33 9.69
C ASP A 36 -5.73 8.41 8.73
N LEU A 37 -6.49 8.79 7.69
CA LEU A 37 -6.16 9.89 6.78
C LEU A 37 -6.86 11.20 7.21
N PRO A 38 -6.21 12.37 7.01
CA PRO A 38 -6.84 13.67 7.23
C PRO A 38 -7.94 13.99 6.20
N PRO A 39 -8.99 14.76 6.58
CA PRO A 39 -9.28 15.22 7.93
C PRO A 39 -9.83 14.08 8.81
N ALA A 40 -9.52 14.12 10.09
CA ALA A 40 -10.06 13.18 11.04
C ALA A 40 -11.59 13.30 11.18
N THR A 41 -12.28 12.16 11.24
CA THR A 41 -13.71 12.14 11.56
C THR A 41 -13.90 12.10 13.08
N ALA A 42 -14.67 13.05 13.61
CA ALA A 42 -15.01 13.10 15.03
C ALA A 42 -15.86 11.90 15.47
N ARG A 43 -15.50 11.31 16.61
CA ARG A 43 -16.17 10.18 17.26
C ARG A 43 -16.45 10.50 18.74
N PRO A 44 -17.35 11.46 19.00
CA PRO A 44 -17.67 11.86 20.36
C PRO A 44 -18.21 10.68 21.15
N THR A 45 -17.58 10.41 22.28
CA THR A 45 -17.87 9.30 23.19
C THR A 45 -17.95 9.86 24.61
N THR A 46 -18.92 9.40 25.40
CA THR A 46 -18.97 9.74 26.82
C THR A 46 -17.96 8.87 27.59
N ALA A 47 -17.02 9.50 28.26
CA ALA A 47 -16.15 8.90 29.28
C ALA A 47 -16.78 9.14 30.66
N PRO A 48 -17.39 8.15 31.33
CA PRO A 48 -18.06 8.36 32.61
C PRO A 48 -17.10 8.69 33.75
N ALA A 49 -17.63 9.20 34.87
CA ALA A 49 -16.89 9.28 36.12
C ALA A 49 -16.30 7.90 36.50
N GLY A 50 -15.10 7.89 37.08
CA GLY A 50 -14.35 6.67 37.37
C GLY A 50 -13.47 6.17 36.21
N THR A 51 -13.57 6.78 35.01
CA THR A 51 -12.64 6.52 33.90
C THR A 51 -11.21 6.85 34.34
N LEU A 52 -10.27 5.94 34.09
CA LEU A 52 -8.85 6.22 34.27
C LEU A 52 -8.27 6.87 33.01
N VAL A 53 -7.41 7.86 33.19
CA VAL A 53 -6.72 8.60 32.13
C VAL A 53 -5.22 8.45 32.33
N LEU A 54 -4.56 7.80 31.38
CA LEU A 54 -3.12 7.83 31.20
C LEU A 54 -2.76 9.11 30.42
N ALA A 55 -2.16 10.07 31.12
CA ALA A 55 -1.73 11.32 30.52
C ALA A 55 -0.52 11.08 29.60
N LEU A 56 -0.53 11.66 28.40
CA LEU A 56 0.62 11.66 27.49
C LEU A 56 1.21 13.07 27.30
N ASP A 57 0.92 13.97 28.24
CA ASP A 57 1.45 15.33 28.29
C ASP A 57 2.32 15.57 29.54
N ASN A 58 3.22 16.55 29.48
CA ASN A 58 4.16 16.89 30.54
C ASN A 58 3.46 17.37 31.81
N ALA A 59 2.39 18.16 31.67
CA ALA A 59 1.64 18.68 32.81
C ALA A 59 0.96 17.55 33.60
N GLY A 60 0.33 16.61 32.91
CA GLY A 60 -0.28 15.41 33.46
C GLY A 60 0.77 14.46 34.05
N GLN A 61 1.93 14.31 33.41
CA GLN A 61 3.05 13.56 33.99
C GLN A 61 3.78 14.32 35.12
N ARG A 62 3.43 15.60 35.35
CA ARG A 62 4.04 16.49 36.37
C ARG A 62 5.55 16.63 36.20
N LEU A 63 5.99 16.80 34.95
CA LEU A 63 7.39 16.92 34.57
C LEU A 63 7.72 18.39 34.26
N ASN A 64 8.85 18.87 34.77
CA ASN A 64 9.37 20.21 34.48
C ASN A 64 10.46 20.11 33.40
N GLY A 65 10.07 19.75 32.18
CA GLY A 65 10.97 19.68 31.02
C GLY A 65 10.76 18.42 30.19
N GLN A 66 11.48 17.36 30.51
CA GLN A 66 11.59 16.16 29.68
C GLN A 66 10.43 15.20 29.87
N PHE A 67 9.77 14.80 28.77
CA PHE A 67 8.68 13.84 28.78
C PHE A 67 9.13 12.43 29.20
N ASN A 68 8.31 11.75 30.00
CA ASN A 68 8.56 10.38 30.46
C ASN A 68 7.99 9.35 29.47
N LEU A 69 8.83 8.80 28.60
CA LEU A 69 8.45 7.78 27.61
C LEU A 69 7.89 6.50 28.23
N LYS A 70 8.14 6.24 29.52
CA LYS A 70 7.54 5.09 30.22
C LYS A 70 6.01 5.15 30.24
N ALA A 71 5.40 6.30 29.95
CA ALA A 71 3.96 6.38 29.70
C ALA A 71 3.51 5.47 28.54
N TYR A 72 4.28 5.38 27.45
CA TYR A 72 4.02 4.43 26.35
C TYR A 72 4.23 2.99 26.80
N GLY A 73 5.28 2.73 27.59
CA GLY A 73 5.49 1.39 28.18
C GLY A 73 4.34 0.94 29.07
N LEU A 74 3.77 1.84 29.87
CA LEU A 74 2.59 1.52 30.67
C LEU A 74 1.39 1.21 29.77
N ALA A 75 1.17 1.95 28.69
CA ALA A 75 0.11 1.63 27.72
C ALA A 75 0.28 0.20 27.16
N VAL A 76 1.49 -0.15 26.71
CA VAL A 76 1.81 -1.50 26.20
C VAL A 76 1.66 -2.55 27.29
N HIS A 77 2.07 -2.26 28.52
CA HIS A 77 1.92 -3.16 29.66
C HIS A 77 0.44 -3.46 29.97
N LEU A 78 -0.43 -2.46 29.88
CA LEU A 78 -1.88 -2.65 30.04
C LEU A 78 -2.47 -3.50 28.90
N LEU A 79 -2.07 -3.26 27.65
CA LEU A 79 -2.49 -4.05 26.49
C LEU A 79 -2.01 -5.51 26.57
N ASN A 80 -0.79 -5.76 27.05
CA ASN A 80 -0.28 -7.10 27.33
C ASN A 80 -1.12 -7.85 28.38
N ASN A 81 -1.76 -7.11 29.29
CA ASN A 81 -2.67 -7.62 30.30
C ASN A 81 -4.14 -7.55 29.88
N LYS A 82 -4.40 -7.44 28.56
CA LYS A 82 -5.74 -7.47 27.96
C LYS A 82 -6.68 -6.36 28.45
N VAL A 83 -6.14 -5.20 28.83
CA VAL A 83 -6.92 -4.01 29.20
C VAL A 83 -7.13 -3.16 27.95
N PRO A 84 -8.37 -2.99 27.46
CA PRO A 84 -8.64 -2.13 26.30
C PRO A 84 -8.38 -0.66 26.63
N LEU A 85 -7.69 0.05 25.74
CA LEU A 85 -7.43 1.49 25.88
C LEU A 85 -8.20 2.27 24.81
N ARG A 86 -8.61 3.50 25.14
CA ARG A 86 -9.19 4.45 24.18
C ARG A 86 -8.22 5.59 23.95
N TRP A 87 -7.64 5.67 22.76
CA TRP A 87 -6.78 6.77 22.36
C TRP A 87 -7.65 7.95 21.96
N VAL A 88 -7.60 9.00 22.78
CA VAL A 88 -8.42 10.19 22.61
C VAL A 88 -7.62 11.25 21.90
N ILE A 89 -8.06 11.64 20.70
CA ILE A 89 -7.47 12.72 19.92
C ILE A 89 -8.61 13.56 19.35
N ARG A 90 -8.69 14.82 19.74
CA ARG A 90 -9.76 15.73 19.29
C ARG A 90 -9.61 16.06 17.82
N SER A 91 -10.58 15.66 17.00
CA SER A 91 -10.60 15.97 15.56
C SER A 91 -10.64 17.48 15.34
N GLY A 92 -9.83 17.98 14.40
CA GLY A 92 -9.74 19.38 14.05
C GLY A 92 -9.06 20.29 15.08
N LYS A 93 -8.42 19.74 16.14
CA LYS A 93 -7.69 20.57 17.12
C LYS A 93 -6.47 21.24 16.49
N GLY A 94 -6.02 22.36 17.04
CA GLY A 94 -4.71 22.93 16.74
C GLY A 94 -3.55 22.12 17.36
N LYS A 95 -2.32 22.36 16.88
CA LYS A 95 -1.11 21.79 17.52
C LYS A 95 -1.07 22.22 18.99
N ASP A 96 -0.71 21.27 19.86
CA ASP A 96 -0.63 21.41 21.32
C ASP A 96 -1.95 21.69 22.04
N GLU A 97 -3.07 21.91 21.36
CA GLU A 97 -4.35 22.13 22.04
C GLU A 97 -4.82 20.89 22.84
N PRO A 98 -5.65 21.10 23.89
CA PRO A 98 -6.21 19.99 24.66
C PRO A 98 -7.07 19.07 23.80
N ASP A 99 -6.93 17.77 24.02
CA ASP A 99 -7.85 16.77 23.47
C ASP A 99 -9.19 16.79 24.22
N PHE A 100 -9.13 16.99 25.54
CA PHE A 100 -10.31 17.30 26.36
C PHE A 100 -9.89 17.95 27.68
N THR A 101 -10.86 18.49 28.40
CA THR A 101 -10.69 18.98 29.77
C THR A 101 -11.76 18.36 30.66
N ALA A 102 -11.38 17.93 31.86
CA ALA A 102 -12.31 17.32 32.82
C ALA A 102 -11.83 17.50 34.27
N LEU A 103 -12.76 17.43 35.22
CA LEU A 103 -12.42 17.32 36.64
C LEU A 103 -11.81 15.95 36.93
N ALA A 104 -10.53 15.92 37.29
CA ALA A 104 -9.81 14.67 37.54
C ALA A 104 -8.82 14.76 38.71
N ALA A 105 -8.68 13.66 39.44
CA ALA A 105 -7.73 13.51 40.55
C ALA A 105 -6.70 12.43 40.22
N ARG A 106 -5.47 12.55 40.74
CA ARG A 106 -4.44 11.54 40.48
C ARG A 106 -4.81 10.23 41.17
N ALA A 107 -4.81 9.17 40.37
CA ALA A 107 -5.14 7.80 40.74
C ALA A 107 -3.89 6.97 41.09
N VAL A 108 -2.83 7.13 40.31
CA VAL A 108 -1.54 6.46 40.48
C VAL A 108 -0.43 7.47 40.18
N PRO A 109 0.61 7.59 41.01
CA PRO A 109 0.69 7.08 42.39
C PRO A 109 -0.34 7.76 43.31
N ARG A 110 -0.89 7.02 44.28
CA ARG A 110 -1.91 7.52 45.22
C ARG A 110 -1.33 8.43 46.31
N ALA A 111 -0.10 8.18 46.74
CA ALA A 111 0.56 8.98 47.78
C ALA A 111 0.71 10.44 47.34
N GLY A 112 0.32 11.39 48.20
CA GLY A 112 0.36 12.83 47.92
C GLY A 112 -0.41 13.26 46.67
N ALA A 113 -1.42 12.48 46.26
CA ALA A 113 -2.25 12.83 45.11
C ALA A 113 -3.00 14.15 45.35
N PRO A 114 -2.85 15.15 44.47
CA PRO A 114 -3.60 16.40 44.60
C PRO A 114 -5.09 16.12 44.51
N ALA A 115 -5.89 17.01 45.13
CA ALA A 115 -7.34 17.00 45.00
C ALA A 115 -7.76 17.06 43.52
N ALA A 116 -9.03 16.70 43.28
CA ALA A 116 -9.62 16.82 41.96
C ALA A 116 -9.55 18.28 41.49
N ALA A 117 -9.10 18.49 40.26
CA ALA A 117 -9.05 19.80 39.63
C ALA A 117 -9.39 19.65 38.14
N ALA A 118 -9.88 20.73 37.53
CA ALA A 118 -10.04 20.77 36.07
C ALA A 118 -8.66 20.64 35.42
N ARG A 119 -8.51 19.64 34.54
CA ARG A 119 -7.25 19.32 33.87
C ARG A 119 -7.46 19.22 32.38
N ALA A 120 -6.63 19.94 31.63
CA ALA A 120 -6.51 19.78 30.19
C ALA A 120 -5.54 18.63 29.92
N PHE A 121 -6.01 17.60 29.21
CA PHE A 121 -5.15 16.51 28.73
C PHE A 121 -4.80 16.77 27.27
N ARG A 122 -3.52 16.66 26.94
CA ARG A 122 -2.96 16.97 25.62
C ARG A 122 -2.22 15.77 25.06
N ALA A 123 -1.79 15.88 23.81
CA ALA A 123 -0.93 14.92 23.12
C ALA A 123 -1.46 13.48 23.15
N GLY A 124 -2.77 13.31 22.99
CA GLY A 124 -3.38 12.01 22.75
C GLY A 124 -3.50 11.11 23.99
N PRO A 125 -4.14 11.54 25.09
CA PRO A 125 -4.28 10.71 26.29
C PRO A 125 -4.99 9.38 26.02
N LEU A 126 -4.71 8.37 26.86
CA LEU A 126 -5.28 7.03 26.77
C LEU A 126 -6.23 6.76 27.94
N LEU A 127 -7.44 6.29 27.63
CA LEU A 127 -8.50 6.09 28.62
C LEU A 127 -8.78 4.61 28.86
N VAL A 128 -9.05 4.26 30.12
CA VAL A 128 -9.65 2.98 30.53
C VAL A 128 -11.02 3.26 31.14
N LEU A 129 -12.08 2.75 30.53
CA LEU A 129 -13.45 2.97 31.03
C LEU A 129 -13.68 2.24 32.36
N PRO A 130 -14.62 2.70 33.21
CA PRO A 130 -14.84 2.16 34.55
C PRO A 130 -14.96 0.64 34.61
N ARG A 131 -15.68 0.05 33.65
CA ARG A 131 -15.90 -1.41 33.52
C ARG A 131 -14.61 -2.22 33.33
N ASP A 132 -13.54 -1.57 32.84
CA ASP A 132 -12.24 -2.18 32.53
C ASP A 132 -11.15 -1.78 33.54
N THR A 133 -11.49 -1.02 34.60
CA THR A 133 -10.49 -0.48 35.56
C THR A 133 -10.04 -1.48 36.63
N ALA A 134 -10.69 -2.64 36.73
CA ALA A 134 -10.34 -3.68 37.69
C ALA A 134 -8.87 -4.11 37.49
N GLY A 135 -8.07 -4.06 38.56
CA GLY A 135 -6.65 -4.42 38.53
C GLY A 135 -5.70 -3.40 37.87
N VAL A 136 -6.20 -2.46 37.06
CA VAL A 136 -5.37 -1.49 36.30
C VAL A 136 -4.45 -0.66 37.20
N ARG A 137 -4.92 -0.23 38.37
CA ARG A 137 -4.10 0.53 39.33
C ARG A 137 -2.95 -0.29 39.89
N ALA A 138 -3.17 -1.58 40.12
CA ALA A 138 -2.14 -2.50 40.61
C ALA A 138 -1.10 -2.77 39.51
N LEU A 139 -1.55 -3.00 38.28
CA LEU A 139 -0.66 -3.12 37.12
C LEU A 139 0.21 -1.87 36.94
N ALA A 140 -0.38 -0.68 37.01
CA ALA A 140 0.36 0.58 36.90
C ALA A 140 1.36 0.79 38.06
N ALA A 141 0.98 0.44 39.29
CA ALA A 141 1.89 0.51 40.44
C ALA A 141 3.06 -0.46 40.31
N ALA A 142 2.80 -1.70 39.87
CA ALA A 142 3.83 -2.71 39.63
C ALA A 142 4.79 -2.29 38.50
N PHE A 143 4.26 -1.75 37.41
CA PHE A 143 5.05 -1.20 36.31
C PHE A 143 5.94 -0.05 36.80
N ASN A 144 5.38 0.93 37.51
CA ASN A 144 6.15 2.06 38.05
C ASN A 144 7.27 1.60 39.00
N ALA A 145 7.00 0.61 39.86
CA ALA A 145 8.00 0.03 40.74
C ALA A 145 9.13 -0.66 39.96
N ALA A 146 8.79 -1.43 38.93
CA ALA A 146 9.77 -2.12 38.09
C ALA A 146 10.62 -1.15 37.23
N GLN A 147 10.03 -0.05 36.76
CA GLN A 147 10.73 0.93 35.93
C GLN A 147 11.48 2.00 36.74
N GLY A 148 11.29 2.07 38.06
CA GLY A 148 11.90 3.09 38.92
C GLY A 148 11.46 4.52 38.61
N THR A 149 10.34 4.71 37.90
CA THR A 149 9.77 6.02 37.58
C THR A 149 8.26 6.01 37.68
N ALA A 150 7.68 7.14 38.09
CA ALA A 150 6.24 7.28 38.23
C ALA A 150 5.60 7.72 36.91
N VAL A 151 4.80 6.84 36.30
CA VAL A 151 3.81 7.21 35.30
C VAL A 151 2.50 7.54 36.02
N ASN A 152 1.95 8.72 35.73
CA ASN A 152 0.72 9.18 36.36
C ASN A 152 -0.52 8.66 35.63
N LEU A 153 -1.45 8.10 36.40
CA LEU A 153 -2.84 7.90 36.00
C LEU A 153 -3.73 8.87 36.77
N TYR A 154 -4.76 9.39 36.11
CA TYR A 154 -5.82 10.18 36.72
C TYR A 154 -7.14 9.42 36.67
N GLU A 155 -8.06 9.78 37.54
CA GLU A 155 -9.43 9.28 37.54
C GLU A 155 -10.38 10.47 37.38
N LEU A 156 -11.29 10.37 36.41
CA LEU A 156 -12.32 11.37 36.19
C LEU A 156 -13.32 11.35 37.35
N ARG A 157 -13.70 12.54 37.83
CA ARG A 157 -14.71 12.70 38.90
C ARG A 157 -16.10 12.98 38.35
N GLU A 158 -16.19 13.25 37.07
CA GLU A 158 -17.42 13.51 36.33
C GLU A 158 -17.34 12.87 34.95
N ALA A 159 -18.47 12.81 34.25
CA ALA A 159 -18.46 12.39 32.86
C ALA A 159 -17.88 13.49 31.96
N ALA A 160 -17.09 13.11 30.96
CA ALA A 160 -16.54 14.01 29.95
C ALA A 160 -16.89 13.51 28.55
N THR A 161 -17.13 14.43 27.62
CA THR A 161 -17.22 14.08 26.19
C THR A 161 -15.81 14.12 25.61
N VAL A 162 -15.39 13.01 25.01
CA VAL A 162 -14.07 12.85 24.41
C VAL A 162 -14.19 12.35 22.98
N ASP A 163 -13.21 12.67 22.14
CA ASP A 163 -13.15 12.16 20.77
C ASP A 163 -12.23 10.93 20.73
N VAL A 164 -12.82 9.75 20.59
CA VAL A 164 -12.05 8.50 20.56
C VAL A 164 -11.57 8.24 19.14
N ARG A 165 -10.28 8.47 18.89
CA ARG A 165 -9.66 8.09 17.62
C ARG A 165 -9.63 6.57 17.47
N TYR A 166 -9.18 5.89 18.51
CA TYR A 166 -8.95 4.45 18.48
C TYR A 166 -9.39 3.76 19.76
N VAL A 167 -10.02 2.61 19.62
CA VAL A 167 -9.96 1.57 20.65
C VAL A 167 -8.74 0.70 20.36
N LEU A 168 -7.77 0.72 21.27
CA LEU A 168 -6.61 -0.16 21.27
C LEU A 168 -7.00 -1.42 22.03
N ASN A 169 -7.21 -2.49 21.28
CA ASN A 169 -7.75 -3.76 21.74
C ASN A 169 -6.85 -4.95 21.35
N GLN A 170 -5.62 -4.63 20.94
CA GLN A 170 -4.62 -5.58 20.54
C GLN A 170 -3.29 -5.28 21.21
N ARG A 171 -2.53 -6.34 21.45
CA ARG A 171 -1.14 -6.24 21.87
C ARG A 171 -0.27 -5.80 20.67
N PRO A 172 0.39 -4.63 20.74
CA PRO A 172 1.24 -4.15 19.66
C PRO A 172 2.57 -4.92 19.67
N VAL A 173 3.04 -5.30 18.48
CA VAL A 173 4.30 -6.03 18.30
C VAL A 173 5.07 -5.47 17.09
N ALA A 174 6.34 -5.12 17.29
CA ALA A 174 7.20 -4.53 16.26
C ALA A 174 8.24 -5.52 15.70
N ALA A 175 8.31 -5.63 14.39
CA ALA A 175 9.46 -6.17 13.67
C ALA A 175 10.45 -5.02 13.42
N ILE A 176 11.53 -4.97 14.20
CA ILE A 176 12.57 -3.97 14.00
C ILE A 176 13.55 -4.53 12.97
N LEU A 177 13.58 -3.93 11.79
CA LEU A 177 14.37 -4.43 10.67
C LEU A 177 15.85 -4.16 10.91
N ASN A 178 16.67 -5.14 10.54
CA ASN A 178 18.12 -5.03 10.58
C ASN A 178 18.75 -5.16 9.19
N ASP A 179 17.95 -5.05 8.12
CA ASP A 179 18.42 -5.08 6.73
C ASP A 179 19.49 -3.99 6.49
N GLY A 180 19.35 -2.84 7.13
CA GLY A 180 20.37 -1.77 7.12
C GLY A 180 21.45 -1.85 8.21
N GLY A 181 21.43 -2.88 9.07
CA GLY A 181 22.41 -3.08 10.15
C GLY A 181 22.29 -2.14 11.36
N ASN A 182 21.20 -1.36 11.44
CA ASN A 182 21.03 -0.27 12.41
C ASN A 182 19.87 -0.48 13.40
N ALA A 183 19.38 -1.73 13.57
CA ALA A 183 18.23 -2.05 14.43
C ALA A 183 18.35 -1.49 15.87
N ALA A 184 19.57 -1.36 16.38
CA ALA A 184 19.87 -0.84 17.71
C ALA A 184 19.26 0.55 18.00
N ILE A 185 19.02 1.37 16.97
CA ILE A 185 18.41 2.70 17.09
C ILE A 185 16.96 2.57 17.59
N HIS A 186 16.11 1.83 16.89
CA HIS A 186 14.71 1.65 17.29
C HIS A 186 14.55 0.75 18.53
N GLN A 187 15.43 -0.25 18.71
CA GLN A 187 15.45 -1.05 19.94
C GLN A 187 15.68 -0.15 21.17
N ARG A 188 16.53 0.89 21.04
CA ARG A 188 16.77 1.85 22.11
C ARG A 188 15.51 2.61 22.48
N TYR A 189 14.70 3.04 21.51
CA TYR A 189 13.43 3.75 21.78
C TYR A 189 12.48 2.87 22.59
N MET A 190 12.35 1.59 22.21
CA MET A 190 11.56 0.61 22.95
C MET A 190 12.05 0.42 24.40
N ARG A 191 13.36 0.27 24.62
CA ARG A 191 13.95 0.14 25.97
C ARG A 191 13.75 1.40 26.81
N LEU A 192 13.92 2.59 26.23
CA LEU A 192 13.65 3.86 26.91
C LEU A 192 12.17 3.99 27.31
N ALA A 193 11.25 3.50 26.48
CA ALA A 193 9.84 3.40 26.81
C ALA A 193 9.53 2.28 27.83
N GLY A 194 10.47 1.37 28.13
CA GLY A 194 10.25 0.26 29.06
C GLY A 194 9.48 -0.90 28.45
N ILE A 195 9.55 -1.02 27.13
CA ILE A 195 8.94 -2.08 26.34
C ILE A 195 9.97 -3.20 26.17
N SER A 196 9.60 -4.43 26.50
CA SER A 196 10.46 -5.60 26.38
C SER A 196 10.45 -6.18 24.97
N GLY A 197 11.59 -6.72 24.56
CA GLY A 197 11.71 -7.42 23.28
C GLY A 197 12.97 -8.26 23.15
N ASN A 198 13.25 -8.68 21.92
CA ASN A 198 14.43 -9.45 21.55
C ASN A 198 15.29 -8.64 20.56
N ASP A 199 16.49 -8.27 21.00
CA ASP A 199 17.44 -7.46 20.22
C ASP A 199 18.16 -8.30 19.14
N ASN A 200 17.95 -9.62 19.11
CA ASN A 200 18.50 -10.53 18.11
C ASN A 200 17.47 -10.91 17.05
N VAL A 201 17.94 -11.26 15.85
CA VAL A 201 17.12 -11.88 14.81
C VAL A 201 16.69 -13.27 15.30
N ALA A 202 15.44 -13.38 15.72
CA ALA A 202 14.89 -14.60 16.31
C ALA A 202 13.35 -14.56 16.30
N PRO A 203 12.69 -15.72 16.41
CA PRO A 203 11.24 -15.79 16.57
C PRO A 203 10.75 -14.97 17.77
N LEU A 204 9.54 -14.41 17.64
CA LEU A 204 8.95 -13.62 18.72
C LEU A 204 8.63 -14.50 19.94
N ARG A 205 9.13 -14.12 21.13
CA ARG A 205 8.71 -14.78 22.39
C ARG A 205 7.36 -14.23 22.83
N ALA A 206 6.58 -15.05 23.55
CA ALA A 206 5.23 -14.70 23.99
C ALA A 206 5.14 -13.36 24.76
N GLN A 207 6.18 -13.01 25.53
CA GLN A 207 6.25 -11.79 26.32
C GLN A 207 6.83 -10.57 25.56
N ASP A 208 7.41 -10.75 24.38
CA ASP A 208 8.13 -9.69 23.66
C ASP A 208 7.21 -8.85 22.78
N ASN A 209 7.29 -7.53 22.91
CA ASN A 209 6.55 -6.58 22.07
C ASN A 209 7.38 -6.07 20.89
N TYR A 210 8.63 -6.50 20.77
CA TYR A 210 9.39 -6.35 19.55
C TYR A 210 10.41 -7.48 19.40
N ALA A 211 10.79 -7.76 18.17
CA ALA A 211 11.94 -8.59 17.85
C ALA A 211 12.68 -7.97 16.66
N THR A 212 13.97 -8.23 16.59
CA THR A 212 14.75 -7.87 15.41
C THR A 212 14.45 -8.86 14.30
N GLN A 213 14.27 -8.38 13.07
CA GLN A 213 13.86 -9.18 11.91
C GLN A 213 14.59 -8.72 10.66
N VAL A 214 14.47 -9.49 9.59
CA VAL A 214 14.73 -9.03 8.22
C VAL A 214 13.41 -8.96 7.45
N ALA A 215 13.26 -8.00 6.54
CA ALA A 215 11.94 -7.72 5.98
C ALA A 215 11.37 -8.88 5.17
N VAL A 216 12.22 -9.60 4.42
CA VAL A 216 11.79 -10.74 3.59
C VAL A 216 11.17 -11.86 4.40
N ASP A 217 11.55 -11.98 5.67
CA ASP A 217 10.97 -12.99 6.55
C ASP A 217 9.55 -12.61 6.95
N LEU A 218 9.13 -11.34 6.83
CA LEU A 218 7.75 -10.89 7.10
C LEU A 218 6.76 -11.41 6.06
N ASP A 219 7.24 -11.88 4.91
CA ASP A 219 6.45 -12.53 3.87
C ASP A 219 6.23 -14.00 4.16
N GLY A 220 5.16 -14.27 4.89
CA GLY A 220 4.73 -15.63 5.21
C GLY A 220 4.51 -15.86 6.71
N GLN A 221 4.76 -14.85 7.56
CA GLN A 221 4.84 -15.11 9.00
C GLN A 221 3.53 -15.51 9.67
N THR A 222 3.69 -16.55 10.49
CA THR A 222 2.87 -16.93 11.63
C THR A 222 3.00 -15.96 12.82
N ASP A 223 4.08 -15.17 12.85
CA ASP A 223 4.40 -14.26 13.94
C ASP A 223 3.67 -12.93 13.73
N CYS A 224 2.89 -12.53 14.73
CA CYS A 224 1.81 -11.58 14.55
C CYS A 224 2.24 -10.12 14.77
N PHE A 225 3.24 -9.67 14.01
CA PHE A 225 3.80 -8.32 14.05
C PHE A 225 2.81 -7.26 13.55
N THR A 226 2.39 -6.33 14.40
CA THR A 226 1.48 -5.24 14.00
C THR A 226 2.20 -4.07 13.33
N PHE A 227 3.51 -3.96 13.56
CA PHE A 227 4.33 -2.84 13.12
C PHE A 227 5.67 -3.35 12.60
N ALA A 228 6.22 -2.72 11.57
CA ALA A 228 7.59 -2.93 11.11
C ALA A 228 8.31 -1.58 11.07
N SER A 229 9.62 -1.58 11.29
CA SER A 229 10.37 -0.32 11.25
C SER A 229 11.79 -0.47 10.75
N GLU A 230 12.23 0.44 9.89
CA GLU A 230 13.60 0.53 9.37
C GLU A 230 14.28 1.82 9.86
N PRO A 231 15.25 1.74 10.78
CA PRO A 231 15.93 2.93 11.31
C PRO A 231 16.90 3.60 10.33
N HIS A 232 17.56 2.82 9.47
CA HIS A 232 18.51 3.36 8.52
C HIS A 232 18.97 2.28 7.54
N SER A 233 18.68 2.49 6.26
CA SER A 233 19.23 1.65 5.20
C SER A 233 19.55 2.49 3.97
N ASN A 234 20.77 2.35 3.48
CA ASN A 234 21.30 3.01 2.28
C ASN A 234 21.48 2.07 1.08
N ASN A 235 21.19 0.77 1.28
CA ASN A 235 21.36 -0.27 0.25
C ASN A 235 20.33 -1.39 0.45
N THR A 236 19.06 -1.04 0.31
CA THR A 236 17.98 -2.03 0.43
C THR A 236 17.75 -2.76 -0.89
N ALA A 237 17.83 -4.10 -0.87
CA ALA A 237 17.49 -4.92 -2.02
C ALA A 237 15.99 -4.84 -2.35
N GLY A 238 15.63 -4.98 -3.62
CA GLY A 238 14.24 -4.87 -4.07
C GLY A 238 13.25 -5.77 -3.32
N GLY A 239 13.65 -7.01 -3.04
CA GLY A 239 12.82 -7.96 -2.29
C GLY A 239 12.46 -7.49 -0.88
N VAL A 240 13.30 -6.69 -0.21
CA VAL A 240 13.04 -6.13 1.14
C VAL A 240 11.95 -5.06 1.05
N VAL A 241 12.07 -4.14 0.08
CA VAL A 241 11.08 -3.08 -0.14
C VAL A 241 9.71 -3.67 -0.49
N GLU A 242 9.71 -4.67 -1.38
CA GLU A 242 8.49 -5.37 -1.76
C GLU A 242 7.86 -6.14 -0.58
N ALA A 243 8.67 -6.71 0.31
CA ALA A 243 8.17 -7.37 1.50
C ALA A 243 7.46 -6.40 2.45
N ILE A 244 8.01 -5.20 2.62
CA ILE A 244 7.35 -4.15 3.39
C ILE A 244 6.08 -3.63 2.71
N ARG A 245 6.08 -3.49 1.37
CA ARG A 245 4.84 -3.18 0.63
C ARG A 245 3.76 -4.22 0.95
N ARG A 246 4.10 -5.51 0.88
CA ARG A 246 3.16 -6.60 1.16
C ARG A 246 2.70 -6.61 2.62
N PHE A 247 3.59 -6.36 3.57
CA PHE A 247 3.25 -6.23 4.97
C PHE A 247 2.22 -5.10 5.20
N ALA A 248 2.47 -3.93 4.61
CA ALA A 248 1.60 -2.76 4.73
C ALA A 248 0.27 -2.92 3.98
N ALA A 249 0.28 -3.47 2.76
CA ALA A 249 -0.92 -3.72 1.95
C ALA A 249 -1.89 -4.74 2.58
N ARG A 250 -1.41 -5.57 3.51
CA ARG A 250 -2.26 -6.47 4.31
C ARG A 250 -2.82 -5.81 5.58
N GLY A 251 -2.40 -4.57 5.91
CA GLY A 251 -2.88 -3.78 7.05
C GLY A 251 -1.86 -3.55 8.18
N GLY A 252 -0.59 -3.97 7.99
CA GLY A 252 0.49 -3.76 8.96
C GLY A 252 1.04 -2.33 8.85
N ASN A 253 1.52 -1.75 9.94
CA ASN A 253 2.04 -0.38 9.89
C ASN A 253 3.56 -0.37 9.72
N PHE A 254 4.10 0.49 8.88
CA PHE A 254 5.54 0.60 8.64
C PHE A 254 6.05 1.99 8.95
N LEU A 255 7.27 2.09 9.48
CA LEU A 255 7.97 3.36 9.64
C LEU A 255 9.41 3.26 9.14
N ALA A 256 9.84 4.22 8.33
CA ALA A 256 11.25 4.37 7.95
C ALA A 256 11.82 5.71 8.41
N GLU A 257 13.07 5.70 8.86
CA GLU A 257 13.79 6.89 9.30
C GLU A 257 15.04 7.16 8.45
N CYS A 258 15.47 8.44 8.40
CA CYS A 258 16.74 8.83 7.78
C CYS A 258 16.86 8.33 6.32
N GLU A 259 17.99 7.72 5.92
CA GLU A 259 18.19 7.19 4.55
C GLU A 259 17.16 6.17 4.11
N ALA A 260 16.53 5.47 5.06
CA ALA A 260 15.51 4.50 4.70
C ALA A 260 14.31 5.19 4.03
N VAL A 261 14.06 6.48 4.32
CA VAL A 261 13.03 7.27 3.62
C VAL A 261 13.34 7.33 2.13
N VAL A 262 14.54 7.78 1.77
CA VAL A 262 14.96 7.94 0.37
C VAL A 262 15.08 6.58 -0.31
N THR A 263 15.66 5.59 0.37
CA THR A 263 15.87 4.25 -0.16
C THR A 263 14.57 3.53 -0.50
N TYR A 264 13.59 3.55 0.41
CA TYR A 264 12.31 2.89 0.15
C TYR A 264 11.51 3.70 -0.89
N GLU A 265 11.39 5.01 -0.72
CA GLU A 265 10.51 5.83 -1.56
C GLU A 265 11.00 5.95 -3.02
N ASN A 266 12.31 5.90 -3.25
CA ASN A 266 12.88 5.95 -4.60
C ASN A 266 13.02 4.59 -5.28
N TYR A 267 12.85 3.49 -4.54
CA TYR A 267 12.72 2.18 -5.17
C TYR A 267 11.39 2.08 -5.91
N ALA A 268 11.38 1.52 -7.13
CA ALA A 268 10.16 1.46 -7.95
C ALA A 268 9.00 0.76 -7.22
N GLY A 269 9.29 -0.34 -6.51
CA GLY A 269 8.33 -1.05 -5.65
C GLY A 269 8.07 -0.37 -4.30
N GLY A 270 8.76 0.71 -3.93
CA GLY A 270 8.67 1.34 -2.60
C GLY A 270 8.08 2.74 -2.57
N ARG A 271 7.61 3.25 -3.71
CA ARG A 271 6.83 4.49 -3.85
C ARG A 271 5.54 4.43 -3.02
N PHE A 272 5.65 4.67 -1.73
CA PHE A 272 4.56 4.59 -0.76
C PHE A 272 3.89 5.94 -0.61
N LEU A 273 4.68 7.02 -0.58
CA LEU A 273 4.22 8.39 -0.33
C LEU A 273 3.89 9.16 -1.61
N THR A 274 4.63 8.92 -2.69
CA THR A 274 4.63 9.79 -3.88
C THR A 274 4.54 9.02 -5.19
N SER A 275 4.19 9.71 -6.27
CA SER A 275 4.09 9.11 -7.62
C SER A 275 5.45 8.89 -8.29
N GLY A 276 6.46 9.68 -7.93
CA GLY A 276 7.75 9.76 -8.63
C GLY A 276 8.99 9.76 -7.74
N GLY A 277 8.85 9.53 -6.43
CA GLY A 277 9.95 9.54 -5.47
C GLY A 277 10.18 10.88 -4.79
N VAL A 278 11.27 10.94 -4.02
CA VAL A 278 11.72 12.06 -3.19
C VAL A 278 13.19 12.39 -3.43
N ALA A 279 13.59 13.60 -3.08
CA ALA A 279 14.98 14.03 -3.06
C ALA A 279 15.32 14.57 -1.68
N ASP A 280 16.53 14.30 -1.20
CA ASP A 280 17.05 14.93 0.00
C ASP A 280 17.02 16.45 -0.15
N ALA A 281 16.54 17.12 0.89
CA ALA A 281 16.44 18.55 0.93
C ALA A 281 17.61 19.21 1.68
N ASP A 282 18.24 18.48 2.62
CA ASP A 282 19.29 18.92 3.56
C ASP A 282 19.15 20.38 4.03
N VAL A 283 17.91 20.81 4.30
CA VAL A 283 17.64 22.16 4.77
C VAL A 283 17.88 22.20 6.26
N ARG A 284 18.92 22.92 6.68
CA ARG A 284 19.21 23.21 8.09
C ARG A 284 18.57 24.52 8.50
N ASP A 285 17.43 24.44 9.18
CA ASP A 285 16.64 25.62 9.52
C ASP A 285 16.12 25.61 10.96
N ALA A 286 16.21 26.78 11.61
CA ALA A 286 15.70 27.06 12.94
C ALA A 286 14.25 27.61 12.93
N ASN A 287 13.66 27.83 11.76
CA ASN A 287 12.31 28.34 11.59
C ASN A 287 11.24 27.45 12.24
N ALA A 288 10.08 28.05 12.52
CA ALA A 288 8.95 27.36 13.12
C ALA A 288 8.43 26.23 12.22
N ARG A 289 7.82 25.21 12.83
CA ARG A 289 7.26 24.06 12.11
C ARG A 289 5.77 24.20 11.90
N ARG A 290 5.29 23.74 10.74
CA ARG A 290 3.87 23.61 10.46
C ARG A 290 3.46 22.14 10.58
N TYR A 291 2.34 21.93 11.25
CA TYR A 291 1.70 20.62 11.39
C TYR A 291 0.35 20.70 10.67
N PRO A 292 0.24 20.28 9.39
CA PRO A 292 -1.00 20.39 8.63
C PRO A 292 -2.14 19.49 9.14
N ALA A 293 -1.79 18.42 9.85
CA ALA A 293 -2.73 17.44 10.39
C ALA A 293 -2.44 17.14 11.89
N PRO A 294 -2.56 18.14 12.78
CA PRO A 294 -2.20 18.06 14.21
C PRO A 294 -3.09 17.11 15.03
N ASP A 295 -4.22 16.68 14.46
CA ASP A 295 -5.15 15.70 15.01
C ASP A 295 -4.84 14.27 14.55
N GLN A 296 -3.68 14.03 13.94
CA GLN A 296 -3.23 12.69 13.55
C GLN A 296 -2.37 12.03 14.62
N PRO A 297 -2.47 10.69 14.80
CA PRO A 297 -1.73 9.95 15.83
C PRO A 297 -0.22 10.21 15.83
N LEU A 298 0.39 10.27 14.65
CA LEU A 298 1.84 10.44 14.50
C LEU A 298 2.35 11.69 15.24
N VAL A 299 1.60 12.80 15.21
CA VAL A 299 2.01 14.11 15.75
C VAL A 299 1.44 14.41 17.15
N GLN A 300 1.05 13.38 17.90
CA GLN A 300 0.59 13.54 19.28
C GLN A 300 1.77 13.70 20.25
N PHE A 301 2.29 14.92 20.29
CA PHE A 301 3.30 15.40 21.24
C PHE A 301 3.17 16.90 21.50
N GLU A 302 3.84 17.38 22.55
CA GLU A 302 3.87 18.82 22.89
C GLU A 302 5.13 19.47 22.32
N GLY A 303 4.99 20.70 21.81
CA GLY A 303 6.11 21.50 21.33
C GLY A 303 6.56 21.15 19.90
N GLU A 304 7.81 21.42 19.54
CA GLU A 304 8.28 21.25 18.17
C GLU A 304 9.09 19.96 17.96
N PHE A 305 9.12 19.48 16.71
CA PHE A 305 10.03 18.45 16.24
C PHE A 305 10.90 19.04 15.14
N ARG A 306 12.20 19.13 15.39
CA ARG A 306 13.17 19.74 14.48
C ARG A 306 14.16 18.70 13.98
N ALA A 307 13.79 17.94 12.95
CA ALA A 307 14.67 16.93 12.36
C ALA A 307 16.01 17.50 11.90
N SER A 308 16.00 18.72 11.36
CA SER A 308 17.18 19.40 10.79
C SER A 308 18.30 19.74 11.78
N VAL A 309 18.02 19.73 13.08
CA VAL A 309 19.03 19.95 14.14
C VAL A 309 19.43 18.64 14.83
N LEU A 310 18.80 17.53 14.44
CA LEU A 310 19.08 16.19 14.92
C LEU A 310 20.04 15.49 13.95
N GLY A 311 20.82 14.53 14.45
CA GLY A 311 21.78 13.79 13.64
C GLY A 311 21.13 12.76 12.71
N GLY A 312 21.84 12.42 11.64
CA GLY A 312 21.41 11.54 10.55
C GLY A 312 21.88 12.09 9.21
N SER A 313 21.88 11.27 8.17
CA SER A 313 22.30 11.72 6.83
C SER A 313 21.15 12.31 6.01
N VAL A 314 19.90 11.84 6.20
CA VAL A 314 18.71 12.50 5.65
C VAL A 314 17.86 13.03 6.80
N THR A 315 17.78 14.35 6.92
CA THR A 315 17.00 15.02 7.99
C THR A 315 15.68 15.60 7.50
N ASN A 316 15.56 15.85 6.20
CA ASN A 316 14.32 16.27 5.55
C ASN A 316 14.40 16.03 4.05
N TRP A 317 13.25 16.05 3.38
CA TRP A 317 13.17 15.77 1.94
C TRP A 317 12.12 16.62 1.24
N ARG A 318 12.22 16.67 -0.09
CA ARG A 318 11.20 17.19 -0.99
C ARG A 318 10.68 16.06 -1.86
N ARG A 319 9.47 16.23 -2.40
CA ARG A 319 9.03 15.38 -3.52
C ARG A 319 9.94 15.64 -4.73
N ALA A 320 10.26 14.61 -5.49
CA ALA A 320 11.02 14.75 -6.73
C ALA A 320 10.27 15.67 -7.72
N ALA A 321 10.99 16.30 -8.65
CA ALA A 321 10.37 17.19 -9.64
C ALA A 321 9.29 16.44 -10.45
N GLY A 322 8.08 17.01 -10.53
CA GLY A 322 6.92 16.39 -11.18
C GLY A 322 6.23 15.27 -10.37
N SER A 323 6.71 14.98 -9.16
CA SER A 323 6.11 14.01 -8.23
C SER A 323 5.01 14.67 -7.37
N ALA A 324 3.91 13.95 -7.17
CA ALA A 324 2.80 14.36 -6.30
C ALA A 324 2.64 13.34 -5.16
N PHE A 325 1.92 13.70 -4.09
CA PHE A 325 1.48 12.72 -3.10
C PHE A 325 0.62 11.64 -3.77
N ALA A 326 0.84 10.38 -3.39
CA ALA A 326 0.08 9.21 -3.81
C ALA A 326 -0.42 8.46 -2.57
N ASN A 327 -1.34 7.50 -2.73
CA ASN A 327 -1.78 6.61 -1.65
C ASN A 327 -2.30 7.36 -0.41
N GLY A 328 -3.03 8.47 -0.58
CA GLY A 328 -3.48 9.30 0.55
C GLY A 328 -2.34 10.02 1.30
N GLY A 329 -1.15 10.10 0.70
CA GLY A 329 0.04 10.70 1.27
C GLY A 329 -0.17 12.14 1.74
N TYR A 330 0.36 12.48 2.90
CA TYR A 330 0.28 13.82 3.47
C TYR A 330 1.52 14.18 4.31
N ALA A 331 1.77 15.48 4.43
CA ALA A 331 2.79 16.03 5.31
C ALA A 331 2.30 16.05 6.76
N ALA A 332 3.07 15.45 7.67
CA ALA A 332 2.81 15.50 9.10
C ALA A 332 3.56 16.65 9.78
N SER A 333 4.80 16.93 9.34
CA SER A 333 5.58 18.11 9.72
C SER A 333 6.33 18.66 8.51
N LEU A 334 6.33 19.99 8.37
CA LEU A 334 7.06 20.71 7.33
C LEU A 334 7.60 22.06 7.82
N LEU A 335 8.62 22.59 7.15
CA LEU A 335 9.20 23.90 7.45
C LEU A 335 8.26 25.06 7.09
N SER A 336 8.08 26.05 7.97
CA SER A 336 7.06 27.10 7.82
C SER A 336 7.32 28.18 6.76
N SER A 337 8.51 28.21 6.14
CA SER A 337 8.98 29.37 5.37
C SER A 337 9.38 29.10 3.92
N SER A 338 9.29 27.86 3.41
CA SER A 338 9.72 27.54 2.05
C SER A 338 8.57 27.56 1.04
N THR A 339 8.80 28.18 -0.13
CA THR A 339 7.91 28.11 -1.30
C THR A 339 7.79 26.69 -1.86
N ASP A 340 8.73 25.82 -1.50
CA ASP A 340 8.73 24.37 -1.74
C ASP A 340 8.47 23.62 -0.43
N GLU A 341 7.52 22.70 -0.38
CA GLU A 341 7.23 21.89 0.81
C GLU A 341 8.43 21.00 1.19
N VAL A 342 9.16 21.36 2.25
CA VAL A 342 10.22 20.53 2.85
C VAL A 342 9.62 19.73 3.99
N LEU A 343 9.62 18.41 3.84
CA LEU A 343 9.01 17.46 4.75
C LEU A 343 10.03 17.00 5.80
N GLU A 344 9.65 17.08 7.07
CA GLU A 344 10.40 16.47 8.19
C GLU A 344 9.72 15.17 8.66
N ALA A 345 8.40 15.05 8.41
CA ALA A 345 7.65 13.83 8.63
C ALA A 345 6.44 13.75 7.69
N SER A 346 6.08 12.54 7.28
CA SER A 346 4.92 12.30 6.43
C SER A 346 4.30 10.93 6.71
N ALA A 347 3.09 10.72 6.20
CA ALA A 347 2.47 9.41 6.20
C ALA A 347 1.73 9.15 4.89
N ALA A 348 1.53 7.87 4.57
CA ALA A 348 0.75 7.38 3.45
C ALA A 348 -0.05 6.14 3.86
N ASP A 349 -0.99 5.74 3.01
CA ASP A 349 -1.98 4.69 3.27
C ASP A 349 -2.04 3.68 2.11
N LEU A 350 -1.59 2.46 2.39
CA LEU A 350 -1.58 1.36 1.42
C LEU A 350 -2.76 0.39 1.59
N TYR A 351 -3.71 0.69 2.46
CA TYR A 351 -4.75 -0.26 2.84
C TYR A 351 -6.06 0.45 3.19
N ALA A 352 -7.16 0.04 2.54
CA ALA A 352 -8.43 0.76 2.63
C ALA A 352 -9.11 0.74 4.02
N GLY A 353 -8.67 -0.12 4.95
CA GLY A 353 -9.18 -0.16 6.32
C GLY A 353 -8.22 0.48 7.32
N ARG A 354 -8.41 0.21 8.62
CA ARG A 354 -7.52 0.72 9.68
C ARG A 354 -6.11 0.10 9.61
N GLY A 355 -5.07 0.91 9.78
CA GLY A 355 -3.68 0.47 9.61
C GLY A 355 -3.23 0.45 8.15
N GLY A 356 -2.16 -0.29 7.83
CA GLY A 356 -1.51 -0.25 6.52
C GLY A 356 -0.86 1.10 6.20
N LEU A 357 -0.53 1.85 7.25
CA LEU A 357 0.09 3.15 7.14
C LEU A 357 1.59 3.01 7.00
N VAL A 358 2.17 3.88 6.17
CA VAL A 358 3.60 4.03 6.01
C VAL A 358 3.99 5.40 6.50
N PHE A 359 4.82 5.46 7.54
CA PHE A 359 5.31 6.69 8.15
C PHE A 359 6.77 6.93 7.74
N TYR A 360 7.10 8.17 7.42
CA TYR A 360 8.48 8.60 7.20
C TYR A 360 8.85 9.71 8.18
N LEU A 361 10.05 9.60 8.73
CA LEU A 361 10.59 10.54 9.70
C LEU A 361 12.04 10.88 9.35
N GLY A 362 12.37 12.17 9.34
CA GLY A 362 13.71 12.66 9.02
C GLY A 362 14.62 12.65 10.23
N GLY A 363 15.90 12.32 10.02
CA GLY A 363 16.84 12.06 11.10
C GLY A 363 16.58 10.69 11.75
N HIS A 364 17.49 10.27 12.62
CA HIS A 364 17.36 9.01 13.38
C HIS A 364 18.27 8.93 14.62
N GLN A 365 19.08 9.97 14.88
CA GLN A 365 19.92 10.03 16.08
C GLN A 365 19.18 10.72 17.23
N TYR A 366 17.98 10.24 17.55
CA TYR A 366 17.24 10.68 18.75
C TYR A 366 17.89 10.06 20.01
N ALA A 367 19.17 10.35 20.24
CA ALA A 367 19.99 9.74 21.27
C ALA A 367 19.99 10.54 22.58
N GLY A 368 19.50 11.78 22.55
CA GLY A 368 19.48 12.64 23.73
C GLY A 368 18.18 12.54 24.52
N THR A 369 17.98 13.58 25.32
CA THR A 369 16.79 13.82 26.15
C THR A 369 16.23 15.23 25.89
N THR A 370 16.65 15.87 24.80
CA THR A 370 16.08 17.16 24.39
C THR A 370 14.62 16.96 23.97
N GLU A 371 13.87 18.05 23.91
CA GLU A 371 12.49 18.00 23.43
C GLU A 371 12.39 17.41 22.02
N ASP A 372 13.32 17.79 21.13
CA ASP A 372 13.41 17.27 19.76
C ASP A 372 13.70 15.77 19.72
N ASP A 373 14.67 15.29 20.52
CA ASP A 373 14.95 13.85 20.67
C ASP A 373 13.70 13.09 21.14
N LEU A 374 13.04 13.61 22.17
CA LEU A 374 11.86 12.97 22.76
C LEU A 374 10.69 12.98 21.79
N ASN A 375 10.49 14.06 21.03
CA ASN A 375 9.40 14.16 20.06
C ASN A 375 9.62 13.22 18.88
N GLY A 376 10.84 13.05 18.38
CA GLY A 376 11.16 12.00 17.39
C GLY A 376 10.84 10.59 17.93
N GLN A 377 11.28 10.27 19.15
CA GLN A 377 10.96 9.00 19.82
C GLN A 377 9.45 8.81 20.04
N ARG A 378 8.72 9.88 20.36
CA ARG A 378 7.26 9.84 20.52
C ARG A 378 6.55 9.60 19.18
N MET A 379 7.01 10.18 18.08
CA MET A 379 6.45 9.92 16.76
C MET A 379 6.61 8.44 16.38
N TYR A 380 7.78 7.85 16.66
CA TYR A 380 7.98 6.40 16.51
C TYR A 380 7.01 5.58 17.37
N LEU A 381 6.88 5.90 18.66
CA LEU A 381 5.99 5.18 19.57
C LEU A 381 4.50 5.38 19.24
N ASN A 382 4.13 6.55 18.73
CA ASN A 382 2.80 6.83 18.22
C ASN A 382 2.48 5.93 17.02
N ALA A 383 3.38 5.86 16.03
CA ALA A 383 3.25 4.97 14.88
C ALA A 383 3.13 3.50 15.30
N PHE A 384 3.93 3.07 16.28
CA PHE A 384 3.87 1.72 16.85
C PHE A 384 2.53 1.39 17.52
N LEU A 385 1.89 2.37 18.17
CA LEU A 385 0.58 2.20 18.79
C LEU A 385 -0.60 2.28 17.82
N VAL A 386 -0.39 2.78 16.59
CA VAL A 386 -1.46 2.79 15.59
C VAL A 386 -1.88 1.34 15.30
N PRO A 387 -3.17 1.00 15.40
CA PRO A 387 -3.58 -0.38 15.22
C PRO A 387 -3.46 -0.86 13.78
N ALA A 388 -2.92 -2.06 13.61
CA ALA A 388 -2.97 -2.82 12.37
C ALA A 388 -4.21 -3.72 12.31
N THR A 389 -4.76 -3.95 11.11
CA THR A 389 -5.92 -4.83 10.85
C THR A 389 -5.54 -6.26 10.47
N THR A 390 -4.31 -6.47 9.98
CA THR A 390 -3.87 -7.76 9.42
C THR A 390 -3.86 -8.90 10.42
N PHE A 391 -3.79 -8.60 11.71
CA PHE A 391 -3.42 -9.59 12.72
C PHE A 391 -4.56 -9.93 13.66
N GLN A 392 -5.81 -9.66 13.31
CA GLN A 392 -6.87 -9.70 14.31
C GLN A 392 -7.18 -11.06 14.98
N SER A 393 -6.68 -12.18 14.44
CA SER A 393 -6.71 -13.48 15.15
C SER A 393 -5.56 -13.67 16.16
N CYS A 394 -4.53 -12.85 16.08
CA CYS A 394 -3.41 -12.81 16.99
C CYS A 394 -3.46 -11.53 17.81
N ASN A 395 -3.10 -11.58 19.08
CA ASN A 395 -2.90 -10.37 19.89
C ASN A 395 -4.15 -9.50 20.15
N VAL A 396 -5.27 -9.64 19.41
CA VAL A 396 -6.54 -8.98 19.72
C VAL A 396 -7.24 -9.73 20.85
N PHE A 397 -7.70 -8.98 21.83
CA PHE A 397 -8.39 -9.51 23.00
C PHE A 397 -9.74 -8.82 23.25
N ALA A 398 -10.09 -7.78 22.50
CA ALA A 398 -11.39 -7.11 22.58
C ALA A 398 -11.87 -6.62 21.20
N ASP A 399 -13.18 -6.40 21.03
CA ASP A 399 -13.76 -5.81 19.82
C ASP A 399 -13.50 -4.28 19.73
N GLU A 400 -14.01 -3.64 18.68
CA GLU A 400 -13.89 -2.19 18.46
C GLU A 400 -14.63 -1.34 19.51
N ASN A 401 -15.52 -1.94 20.29
CA ASN A 401 -16.21 -1.30 21.41
C ASN A 401 -15.50 -1.57 22.75
N GLY A 402 -14.45 -2.40 22.76
CA GLY A 402 -13.70 -2.81 23.94
C GLY A 402 -14.35 -3.98 24.71
N ASN A 403 -15.22 -4.76 24.09
CA ASN A 403 -15.76 -5.98 24.70
C ASN A 403 -14.78 -7.14 24.53
N ALA A 404 -14.46 -7.85 25.62
CA ALA A 404 -13.50 -8.95 25.59
C ALA A 404 -13.94 -10.08 24.63
N LEU A 405 -13.00 -10.55 23.80
CA LEU A 405 -13.23 -11.64 22.86
C LEU A 405 -12.88 -12.99 23.50
N ALA A 406 -13.81 -13.93 23.44
CA ALA A 406 -13.60 -15.32 23.87
C ALA A 406 -12.80 -16.13 22.83
N THR A 407 -12.93 -15.76 21.55
CA THR A 407 -12.26 -16.43 20.42
C THR A 407 -12.08 -15.42 19.30
N ALA A 408 -11.00 -15.56 18.51
CA ALA A 408 -10.77 -14.77 17.31
C ALA A 408 -10.47 -15.69 16.12
N LEU A 409 -11.15 -15.49 14.99
CA LEU A 409 -11.02 -16.27 13.76
C LEU A 409 -10.49 -15.39 12.62
N ARG A 410 -9.73 -15.97 11.69
CA ARG A 410 -9.18 -15.25 10.53
C ARG A 410 -9.38 -16.03 9.24
N TYR A 411 -9.74 -15.29 8.20
CA TYR A 411 -9.89 -15.75 6.82
C TYR A 411 -9.21 -14.76 5.88
N THR A 412 -8.71 -15.25 4.75
CA THR A 412 -8.09 -14.43 3.70
C THR A 412 -8.79 -14.69 2.38
N ILE A 413 -9.11 -13.63 1.63
CA ILE A 413 -9.79 -13.68 0.33
C ILE A 413 -9.13 -12.72 -0.66
N CYS A 414 -9.30 -12.98 -1.96
CA CYS A 414 -8.97 -12.02 -3.00
C CYS A 414 -10.15 -11.07 -3.29
N PRO A 415 -9.91 -9.93 -3.95
CA PRO A 415 -10.99 -9.02 -4.31
C PRO A 415 -12.08 -9.73 -5.13
N GLY A 416 -13.32 -9.68 -4.65
CA GLY A 416 -14.49 -10.33 -5.28
C GLY A 416 -14.79 -11.75 -4.80
N ASP A 417 -13.89 -12.38 -4.02
CA ASP A 417 -14.12 -13.71 -3.45
C ASP A 417 -14.98 -13.66 -2.17
N SER A 418 -15.39 -14.84 -1.67
CA SER A 418 -16.16 -14.99 -0.44
C SER A 418 -15.55 -16.05 0.48
N ALA A 419 -15.37 -15.71 1.77
CA ALA A 419 -14.99 -16.65 2.81
C ALA A 419 -16.22 -17.39 3.36
N ARG A 420 -16.11 -18.70 3.59
CA ARG A 420 -17.10 -19.49 4.34
C ARG A 420 -16.63 -19.68 5.78
N ILE A 421 -17.29 -18.97 6.70
CA ILE A 421 -16.97 -18.96 8.13
C ILE A 421 -17.87 -19.95 8.86
N VAL A 422 -17.30 -20.72 9.78
CA VAL A 422 -18.03 -21.61 10.69
C VAL A 422 -17.58 -21.30 12.10
N LEU A 423 -18.53 -20.88 12.94
CA LEU A 423 -18.26 -20.59 14.34
C LEU A 423 -17.99 -21.87 15.12
N PRO A 424 -17.09 -21.84 16.13
CA PRO A 424 -16.90 -22.96 17.03
C PRO A 424 -18.21 -23.29 17.77
N ALA A 425 -18.40 -24.58 18.05
CA ALA A 425 -19.57 -25.04 18.79
C ALA A 425 -19.68 -24.36 20.17
N ALA A 426 -20.90 -24.10 20.60
CA ALA A 426 -21.17 -23.55 21.93
C ALA A 426 -20.64 -24.49 23.02
N THR A 427 -19.96 -23.93 24.02
CA THR A 427 -19.52 -24.67 25.21
C THR A 427 -20.57 -24.51 26.30
N GLY A 428 -21.68 -25.27 26.20
CA GLY A 428 -22.72 -25.30 27.23
C GLY A 428 -24.12 -25.01 26.71
N ALA A 429 -24.81 -24.05 27.33
CA ALA A 429 -26.20 -23.72 27.01
C ALA A 429 -26.34 -23.27 25.54
N PRO A 430 -27.51 -23.52 24.89
CA PRO A 430 -27.77 -23.05 23.54
C PRO A 430 -27.56 -21.54 23.40
N GLU A 431 -26.81 -21.15 22.37
CA GLU A 431 -26.48 -19.75 22.07
C GLU A 431 -27.26 -19.26 20.84
N THR A 432 -27.65 -18.00 20.87
CA THR A 432 -28.06 -17.24 19.68
C THR A 432 -26.92 -16.35 19.23
N TYR A 433 -26.80 -16.11 17.92
CA TYR A 433 -25.67 -15.41 17.32
C TYR A 433 -26.15 -14.20 16.52
N ALA A 434 -25.59 -13.03 16.83
CA ALA A 434 -25.78 -11.80 16.08
C ALA A 434 -24.43 -11.29 15.56
N TRP A 435 -24.36 -11.01 14.26
CA TRP A 435 -23.14 -10.57 13.58
C TRP A 435 -23.19 -9.06 13.28
N GLY A 436 -22.05 -8.40 13.39
CA GLY A 436 -21.86 -7.03 12.92
C GLY A 436 -20.40 -6.73 12.61
N PRO A 437 -20.08 -5.74 11.78
CA PRO A 437 -21.02 -4.97 10.95
C PRO A 437 -21.63 -5.83 9.82
N ALA A 438 -22.70 -5.35 9.18
CA ALA A 438 -23.40 -6.08 8.11
C ALA A 438 -22.65 -6.13 6.77
N THR A 439 -21.64 -5.29 6.60
CA THR A 439 -20.89 -5.08 5.35
C THR A 439 -20.37 -6.40 4.77
N GLY A 440 -20.80 -6.76 3.57
CA GLY A 440 -20.33 -7.97 2.88
C GLY A 440 -20.78 -9.30 3.49
N LEU A 441 -21.65 -9.30 4.51
CA LEU A 441 -22.20 -10.53 5.10
C LEU A 441 -23.46 -10.99 4.37
N SER A 442 -23.57 -12.29 4.14
CA SER A 442 -24.77 -12.92 3.54
C SER A 442 -26.01 -12.91 4.44
N ARG A 443 -25.82 -12.85 5.77
CA ARG A 443 -26.86 -12.79 6.80
C ARG A 443 -26.28 -12.21 8.09
N LEU A 444 -27.13 -11.88 9.07
CA LEU A 444 -26.68 -11.31 10.37
C LEU A 444 -26.85 -12.25 11.56
N THR A 445 -27.29 -13.49 11.33
CA THR A 445 -27.50 -14.50 12.37
C THR A 445 -27.05 -15.89 11.92
N GLY A 446 -26.78 -16.75 12.90
CA GLY A 446 -26.42 -18.15 12.70
C GLY A 446 -24.92 -18.46 12.82
N THR A 447 -24.58 -19.75 12.74
CA THR A 447 -23.23 -20.28 13.01
C THR A 447 -22.37 -20.47 11.77
N THR A 448 -22.95 -20.44 10.57
CA THR A 448 -22.23 -20.46 9.30
C THR A 448 -22.48 -19.14 8.57
N MET A 449 -21.45 -18.52 8.00
CA MET A 449 -21.57 -17.24 7.34
C MET A 449 -20.75 -17.19 6.06
N ALA A 450 -21.32 -16.67 4.97
CA ALA A 450 -20.53 -16.23 3.83
C ALA A 450 -20.23 -14.73 3.97
N ALA A 451 -18.96 -14.35 3.83
CA ALA A 451 -18.47 -12.98 3.95
C ALA A 451 -17.60 -12.59 2.74
N SER A 452 -17.97 -11.51 2.07
CA SER A 452 -17.33 -10.96 0.85
C SER A 452 -17.17 -9.43 0.94
N PRO A 453 -16.53 -8.90 1.99
CA PRO A 453 -16.34 -7.46 2.10
C PRO A 453 -15.40 -6.94 1.00
N ALA A 454 -15.59 -5.70 0.56
CA ALA A 454 -14.76 -5.06 -0.46
C ALA A 454 -13.38 -4.62 0.07
N ALA A 455 -13.24 -4.50 1.40
CA ALA A 455 -11.99 -4.21 2.10
C ALA A 455 -11.89 -5.14 3.31
N THR A 456 -10.68 -5.44 3.79
CA THR A 456 -10.50 -6.27 4.99
C THR A 456 -11.35 -5.72 6.12
N THR A 457 -12.20 -6.56 6.70
CA THR A 457 -13.24 -6.16 7.65
C THR A 457 -13.18 -7.03 8.89
N ALA A 458 -13.32 -6.36 10.03
CA ALA A 458 -13.45 -6.96 11.34
C ALA A 458 -14.94 -7.11 11.68
N TYR A 459 -15.37 -8.32 12.02
CA TYR A 459 -16.68 -8.61 12.52
C TYR A 459 -16.62 -9.02 13.98
N THR A 460 -17.66 -8.67 14.72
CA THR A 460 -17.93 -9.15 16.06
C THR A 460 -19.21 -9.95 16.02
N VAL A 461 -19.15 -11.16 16.57
CA VAL A 461 -20.31 -12.00 16.78
C VAL A 461 -20.65 -12.01 18.26
N GLN A 462 -21.82 -11.48 18.59
CA GLN A 462 -22.40 -11.60 19.92
C GLN A 462 -23.07 -12.97 20.04
N ALA A 463 -22.54 -13.81 20.93
CA ALA A 463 -23.12 -15.10 21.28
C ALA A 463 -23.81 -14.98 22.64
N THR A 464 -25.13 -15.12 22.67
CA THR A 464 -25.94 -14.94 23.88
C THR A 464 -26.64 -16.25 24.26
N SER A 465 -26.44 -16.68 25.50
CA SER A 465 -27.13 -17.79 26.14
C SER A 465 -27.88 -17.33 27.39
N ALA A 466 -28.59 -18.25 28.05
CA ALA A 466 -29.25 -17.97 29.32
C ALA A 466 -28.27 -17.57 30.45
N THR A 467 -26.98 -17.93 30.33
CA THR A 467 -25.97 -17.69 31.38
C THR A 467 -25.11 -16.46 31.14
N GLY A 468 -25.25 -15.80 29.97
CA GLY A 468 -24.50 -14.59 29.67
C GLY A 468 -24.25 -14.38 28.19
N THR A 469 -23.41 -13.39 27.90
CA THR A 469 -22.98 -13.04 26.54
C THR A 469 -21.47 -13.12 26.44
N ARG A 470 -20.98 -13.72 25.36
CA ARG A 470 -19.57 -13.67 24.97
C ARG A 470 -19.44 -13.17 23.54
N TYR A 471 -18.26 -12.67 23.19
CA TYR A 471 -17.99 -12.14 21.86
C TYR A 471 -16.95 -12.99 21.13
N ILE A 472 -17.17 -13.20 19.83
CA ILE A 472 -16.21 -13.84 18.92
C ILE A 472 -15.78 -12.81 17.88
N GLY A 473 -14.48 -12.58 17.75
CA GLY A 473 -13.94 -11.78 16.66
C GLY A 473 -13.78 -12.62 15.40
N VAL A 474 -14.14 -12.08 14.25
CA VAL A 474 -13.89 -12.70 12.94
C VAL A 474 -13.32 -11.66 12.00
N THR A 475 -12.19 -11.95 11.38
CA THR A 475 -11.55 -11.03 10.45
C THR A 475 -11.43 -11.65 9.08
N VAL A 476 -11.96 -10.97 8.08
CA VAL A 476 -11.82 -11.36 6.69
C VAL A 476 -10.85 -10.38 6.04
N VAL A 477 -9.65 -10.87 5.72
CA VAL A 477 -8.59 -10.10 5.08
C VAL A 477 -8.77 -10.15 3.56
N VAL A 478 -9.10 -9.02 2.95
CA VAL A 478 -9.09 -8.80 1.50
C VAL A 478 -7.68 -8.40 1.10
N LEU A 479 -7.01 -9.27 0.36
CA LEU A 479 -5.68 -9.03 -0.18
C LEU A 479 -5.71 -7.95 -1.28
N ALA A 480 -4.59 -7.25 -1.47
CA ALA A 480 -4.42 -6.37 -2.62
C ALA A 480 -4.53 -7.18 -3.93
N GLY A 481 -5.36 -6.69 -4.86
CA GLY A 481 -5.43 -7.23 -6.21
C GLY A 481 -4.27 -6.70 -7.05
N GLY A 482 -3.61 -7.57 -7.82
CA GLY A 482 -2.59 -7.13 -8.77
C GLY A 482 -3.21 -6.65 -10.09
N THR A 483 -2.48 -5.78 -10.79
CA THR A 483 -2.81 -5.43 -12.18
C THR A 483 -1.88 -6.16 -13.12
N LEU A 484 -2.41 -6.71 -14.21
CA LEU A 484 -1.61 -7.24 -15.31
C LEU A 484 -2.14 -6.65 -16.60
N ARG A 485 -1.24 -6.11 -17.41
CA ARG A 485 -1.50 -5.68 -18.78
C ARG A 485 -0.53 -6.42 -19.68
N ILE A 486 -1.02 -6.87 -20.82
CA ILE A 486 -0.19 -7.49 -21.84
C ILE A 486 -0.43 -6.83 -23.18
N GLY A 487 0.64 -6.76 -23.97
CA GLY A 487 0.62 -6.21 -25.31
C GLY A 487 1.77 -6.75 -26.13
N THR A 488 1.82 -6.33 -27.37
CA THR A 488 2.96 -6.57 -28.26
C THR A 488 3.75 -5.27 -28.40
N SER A 489 5.07 -5.35 -28.37
CA SER A 489 5.92 -4.23 -28.79
C SER A 489 6.46 -4.47 -30.19
N GLY A 490 6.42 -3.43 -31.03
CA GLY A 490 7.02 -3.47 -32.37
C GLY A 490 6.02 -3.80 -33.47
N CYS A 491 6.49 -4.53 -34.48
CA CYS A 491 5.78 -4.77 -35.72
C CYS A 491 4.48 -5.58 -35.57
N PRO A 492 3.55 -5.45 -36.54
CA PRO A 492 2.53 -6.46 -36.77
C PRO A 492 3.16 -7.86 -36.90
N PRO A 493 2.74 -8.83 -36.07
CA PRO A 493 3.23 -10.20 -36.13
C PRO A 493 3.01 -10.88 -37.49
N LEU A 494 3.95 -11.71 -37.90
CA LEU A 494 3.86 -12.50 -39.12
C LEU A 494 3.96 -14.00 -38.83
N ALA A 495 3.22 -14.81 -39.58
CA ALA A 495 3.27 -16.26 -39.46
C ALA A 495 4.71 -16.77 -39.69
N GLY A 496 5.14 -17.71 -38.85
CA GLY A 496 6.49 -18.27 -38.83
C GLY A 496 7.55 -17.40 -38.13
N GLN A 497 7.25 -16.14 -37.83
CA GLN A 497 8.14 -15.27 -37.06
C GLN A 497 7.87 -15.36 -35.56
N GLU A 498 8.90 -15.04 -34.77
CA GLU A 498 8.79 -14.95 -33.32
C GLU A 498 8.15 -13.65 -32.90
N VAL A 499 7.13 -13.75 -32.06
CA VAL A 499 6.42 -12.65 -31.44
C VAL A 499 6.80 -12.64 -29.98
N VAL A 500 7.31 -11.51 -29.49
CA VAL A 500 7.62 -11.32 -28.08
C VAL A 500 6.56 -10.39 -27.47
N PHE A 501 5.81 -10.91 -26.52
CA PHE A 501 4.83 -10.16 -25.76
C PHE A 501 5.49 -9.41 -24.62
N GLN A 502 4.93 -8.26 -24.28
CA GLN A 502 5.30 -7.50 -23.10
C GLN A 502 4.20 -7.65 -22.05
N ALA A 503 4.63 -7.82 -20.81
CA ALA A 503 3.77 -7.74 -19.65
C ALA A 503 4.18 -6.52 -18.83
N ASP A 504 3.21 -5.67 -18.52
CA ASP A 504 3.33 -4.62 -17.50
C ASP A 504 2.41 -4.98 -16.35
N ALA A 505 3.00 -5.16 -15.18
CA ALA A 505 2.29 -5.55 -13.99
C ALA A 505 2.21 -4.47 -12.91
N GLY A 506 2.66 -3.25 -13.21
CA GLY A 506 2.71 -2.17 -12.23
C GLY A 506 3.55 -2.53 -10.99
N ALA A 507 3.17 -1.97 -9.83
CA ALA A 507 3.90 -2.13 -8.56
C ALA A 507 3.69 -3.49 -7.86
N ASP A 508 2.72 -4.29 -8.33
CA ASP A 508 2.37 -5.60 -7.76
C ASP A 508 2.67 -6.72 -8.76
N ALA A 509 3.91 -6.71 -9.28
CA ALA A 509 4.34 -7.66 -10.30
C ALA A 509 4.02 -9.10 -9.88
N PRO A 510 3.32 -9.89 -10.71
CA PRO A 510 3.19 -11.30 -10.45
C PRO A 510 4.57 -11.95 -10.50
N GLY A 511 4.70 -13.09 -9.85
CA GLY A 511 5.90 -13.92 -9.99
C GLY A 511 6.06 -14.44 -11.43
N ALA A 512 6.29 -15.74 -11.59
CA ALA A 512 6.32 -16.33 -12.92
C ALA A 512 4.94 -16.23 -13.60
N LEU A 513 4.93 -15.76 -14.86
CA LEU A 513 3.76 -15.76 -15.71
C LEU A 513 3.67 -17.05 -16.52
N THR A 514 2.45 -17.50 -16.75
CA THR A 514 2.10 -18.56 -17.71
C THR A 514 1.32 -17.94 -18.86
N TRP A 515 1.71 -18.28 -20.09
CA TRP A 515 1.21 -17.71 -21.33
C TRP A 515 0.47 -18.75 -22.15
N ASP A 516 -0.78 -18.49 -22.48
CA ASP A 516 -1.55 -19.20 -23.49
C ASP A 516 -1.68 -18.28 -24.71
N PHE A 517 -1.16 -18.71 -25.86
CA PHE A 517 -1.11 -17.89 -27.07
C PHE A 517 -2.36 -17.98 -27.94
N GLY A 518 -3.34 -18.81 -27.55
CA GLY A 518 -4.66 -18.89 -28.17
C GLY A 518 -4.72 -19.68 -29.49
N ASP A 519 -3.66 -20.42 -29.85
CA ASP A 519 -3.58 -21.25 -31.05
C ASP A 519 -3.63 -22.77 -30.76
N GLY A 520 -3.90 -23.14 -29.50
CA GLY A 520 -3.96 -24.53 -29.04
C GLY A 520 -2.62 -25.15 -28.67
N THR A 521 -1.53 -24.38 -28.72
CA THR A 521 -0.23 -24.83 -28.18
C THR A 521 -0.25 -24.87 -26.64
N PRO A 522 0.57 -25.73 -26.01
CA PRO A 522 0.68 -25.77 -24.55
C PRO A 522 1.15 -24.44 -23.97
N ALA A 523 0.66 -24.10 -22.77
CA ALA A 523 1.03 -22.86 -22.13
C ALA A 523 2.54 -22.79 -21.81
N ALA A 524 3.14 -21.63 -22.03
CA ALA A 524 4.57 -21.39 -21.90
C ALA A 524 4.91 -20.54 -20.67
N SER A 525 6.13 -20.68 -20.14
CA SER A 525 6.66 -19.82 -19.06
C SER A 525 7.28 -18.51 -19.57
N GLY A 526 7.55 -18.42 -20.88
CA GLY A 526 8.14 -17.26 -21.53
C GLY A 526 7.14 -16.51 -22.41
N PRO A 527 7.32 -15.19 -22.61
CA PRO A 527 6.39 -14.37 -23.38
C PRO A 527 6.64 -14.42 -24.89
N ALA A 528 7.37 -15.41 -25.41
CA ALA A 528 7.72 -15.50 -26.82
C ALA A 528 6.99 -16.69 -27.49
N HIS A 529 6.47 -16.48 -28.70
CA HIS A 529 5.74 -17.49 -29.46
C HIS A 529 5.92 -17.38 -30.97
N ARG A 530 5.70 -18.49 -31.69
CA ARG A 530 5.70 -18.53 -33.17
C ARG A 530 4.39 -19.11 -33.67
N TYR A 531 3.59 -18.27 -34.32
CA TYR A 531 2.31 -18.70 -34.92
C TYR A 531 2.55 -19.37 -36.27
N ALA A 532 2.04 -20.59 -36.44
CA ALA A 532 2.21 -21.33 -37.69
C ALA A 532 1.36 -20.80 -38.85
N GLN A 533 0.22 -20.17 -38.55
CA GLN A 533 -0.75 -19.68 -39.53
C GLN A 533 -1.09 -18.21 -39.26
N PRO A 534 -1.46 -17.44 -40.30
CA PRO A 534 -2.05 -16.13 -40.10
C PRO A 534 -3.43 -16.25 -39.44
N GLY A 535 -3.81 -15.26 -38.65
CA GLY A 535 -5.09 -15.27 -37.95
C GLY A 535 -5.14 -14.31 -36.77
N ARG A 536 -6.31 -14.21 -36.15
CA ARG A 536 -6.53 -13.45 -34.92
C ARG A 536 -6.51 -14.40 -33.73
N TYR A 537 -5.58 -14.19 -32.81
CA TYR A 537 -5.40 -15.01 -31.62
C TYR A 537 -5.71 -14.21 -30.35
N THR A 538 -6.28 -14.87 -29.35
CA THR A 538 -6.48 -14.29 -28.01
C THR A 538 -5.39 -14.82 -27.09
N VAL A 539 -4.42 -13.97 -26.79
CA VAL A 539 -3.31 -14.30 -25.90
C VAL A 539 -3.75 -14.02 -24.48
N ARG A 540 -3.49 -14.95 -23.56
CA ARG A 540 -3.73 -14.83 -22.13
C ARG A 540 -2.43 -15.02 -21.38
N ALA A 541 -2.10 -14.05 -20.53
CA ALA A 541 -1.10 -14.25 -19.48
C ALA A 541 -1.82 -14.38 -18.14
N SER A 542 -1.39 -15.33 -17.33
CA SER A 542 -1.89 -15.54 -15.98
C SER A 542 -0.75 -15.81 -15.00
N GLY A 543 -0.93 -15.38 -13.76
CA GLY A 543 0.02 -15.62 -12.69
C GLY A 543 -0.60 -15.34 -11.33
N GLN A 544 0.25 -15.25 -10.32
CA GLN A 544 -0.15 -14.84 -8.97
C GLN A 544 0.56 -13.54 -8.63
N ALA A 545 -0.22 -12.52 -8.24
CA ALA A 545 0.31 -11.32 -7.60
C ALA A 545 1.09 -11.71 -6.34
N ALA A 546 1.98 -10.84 -5.90
CA ALA A 546 2.77 -11.07 -4.70
C ALA A 546 1.92 -11.21 -3.41
N SER A 547 0.67 -10.74 -3.44
CA SER A 547 -0.32 -10.98 -2.38
C SER A 547 -0.81 -12.44 -2.30
N GLY A 548 -0.58 -13.24 -3.34
CA GLY A 548 -1.14 -14.58 -3.54
C GLY A 548 -2.39 -14.60 -4.43
N CYS A 549 -2.92 -13.43 -4.80
CA CYS A 549 -4.13 -13.36 -5.62
C CYS A 549 -3.87 -13.67 -7.10
N PRO A 550 -4.77 -14.42 -7.76
CA PRO A 550 -4.62 -14.68 -9.18
C PRO A 550 -4.75 -13.37 -9.97
N VAL A 551 -3.87 -13.18 -10.94
CA VAL A 551 -3.95 -12.11 -11.93
C VAL A 551 -3.99 -12.71 -13.33
N GLN A 552 -4.75 -12.09 -14.20
CA GLN A 552 -4.80 -12.47 -15.61
C GLN A 552 -5.03 -11.25 -16.49
N ALA A 553 -4.47 -11.29 -17.68
CA ALA A 553 -4.68 -10.30 -18.73
C ALA A 553 -4.84 -11.01 -20.06
N THR A 554 -5.66 -10.42 -20.93
CA THR A 554 -5.84 -10.90 -22.29
C THR A 554 -5.60 -9.78 -23.29
N THR A 555 -4.97 -10.10 -24.41
CA THR A 555 -4.85 -9.20 -25.55
C THR A 555 -5.13 -9.96 -26.85
N ALA A 556 -5.69 -9.26 -27.83
CA ALA A 556 -5.87 -9.81 -29.17
C ALA A 556 -4.64 -9.47 -30.01
N VAL A 557 -4.13 -10.46 -30.73
CA VAL A 557 -3.04 -10.27 -31.69
C VAL A 557 -3.49 -10.70 -33.07
N GLU A 558 -3.20 -9.88 -34.08
CA GLU A 558 -3.43 -10.21 -35.49
C GLU A 558 -2.11 -10.58 -36.13
N VAL A 559 -2.01 -11.84 -36.56
CA VAL A 559 -0.85 -12.40 -37.24
C VAL A 559 -1.12 -12.38 -38.74
N GLY A 560 -0.34 -11.58 -39.46
CA GLY A 560 -0.40 -11.49 -40.91
C GLY A 560 0.42 -12.59 -41.60
N ALA A 561 0.24 -12.69 -42.91
CA ALA A 561 1.16 -13.37 -43.81
C ALA A 561 1.31 -12.52 -45.06
N PHE A 562 2.51 -12.48 -45.62
CA PHE A 562 2.74 -11.94 -46.96
C PHE A 562 3.60 -12.93 -47.73
N GLN A 563 3.38 -13.01 -49.03
CA GLN A 563 4.16 -13.89 -49.90
C GLN A 563 5.23 -13.07 -50.60
N VAL A 564 6.45 -13.61 -50.61
CA VAL A 564 7.53 -13.09 -51.44
C VAL A 564 7.73 -14.06 -52.60
N PRO A 565 7.26 -13.74 -53.81
CA PRO A 565 7.57 -14.55 -54.97
C PRO A 565 9.08 -14.50 -55.25
N ASN A 566 9.60 -15.55 -55.86
CA ASN A 566 11.00 -15.62 -56.27
C ASN A 566 11.18 -15.37 -57.77
N VAL A 567 10.10 -15.14 -58.51
CA VAL A 567 10.09 -14.90 -59.96
C VAL A 567 8.98 -13.89 -60.29
N PHE A 568 9.25 -12.98 -61.23
CA PHE A 568 8.22 -12.22 -61.93
C PHE A 568 8.59 -12.07 -63.42
N THR A 569 7.58 -11.88 -64.27
CA THR A 569 7.67 -11.95 -65.73
C THR A 569 7.17 -10.65 -66.37
N PRO A 570 8.00 -9.59 -66.44
CA PRO A 570 7.61 -8.32 -67.04
C PRO A 570 7.52 -8.44 -68.58
N ASN A 571 6.41 -9.01 -69.07
CA ASN A 571 6.12 -9.27 -70.49
C ASN A 571 4.85 -8.54 -70.99
N ALA A 572 4.21 -7.75 -70.12
CA ALA A 572 2.99 -7.00 -70.36
C ALA A 572 1.76 -7.86 -70.71
N ASP A 573 1.71 -9.11 -70.23
CA ASP A 573 0.54 -9.99 -70.37
C ASP A 573 -0.52 -9.79 -69.27
N GLY A 574 -0.24 -8.89 -68.32
CA GLY A 574 -1.10 -8.57 -67.18
C GLY A 574 -0.93 -9.52 -65.99
N ARG A 575 0.07 -10.42 -65.99
CA ARG A 575 0.30 -11.40 -64.92
C ARG A 575 1.76 -11.37 -64.46
N ASN A 576 1.96 -11.11 -63.17
CA ASN A 576 3.29 -11.03 -62.55
C ASN A 576 4.24 -10.06 -63.29
N ASP A 577 3.69 -8.97 -63.86
CA ASP A 577 4.49 -7.98 -64.58
C ASP A 577 5.38 -7.15 -63.64
N THR A 578 5.00 -7.06 -62.37
CA THR A 578 5.77 -6.42 -61.31
C THR A 578 6.10 -7.40 -60.20
N PHE A 579 7.09 -7.06 -59.39
CA PHE A 579 7.44 -7.79 -58.18
C PHE A 579 6.43 -7.51 -57.06
N GLU A 580 5.23 -8.08 -57.19
CA GLU A 580 4.17 -7.89 -56.22
C GLU A 580 4.44 -8.68 -54.93
N LEU A 581 4.21 -8.04 -53.78
CA LEU A 581 4.24 -8.65 -52.45
C LEU A 581 2.83 -8.59 -51.86
N PRO A 582 1.94 -9.56 -52.18
CA PRO A 582 0.58 -9.57 -51.67
C PRO A 582 0.55 -9.62 -50.14
N GLY A 583 -0.22 -8.73 -49.52
CA GLY A 583 -0.32 -8.62 -48.07
C GLY A 583 0.81 -7.82 -47.40
N LEU A 584 1.69 -7.17 -48.18
CA LEU A 584 2.76 -6.33 -47.63
C LEU A 584 2.17 -5.14 -46.82
N PRO A 585 2.59 -4.96 -45.55
CA PRO A 585 2.16 -3.82 -44.74
C PRO A 585 2.51 -2.46 -45.39
N ALA A 586 1.60 -1.49 -45.26
CA ALA A 586 1.82 -0.14 -45.76
C ALA A 586 3.06 0.51 -45.13
N GLY A 587 3.78 1.33 -45.91
CA GLY A 587 5.02 1.98 -45.46
C GLY A 587 6.26 1.06 -45.46
N SER A 588 6.15 -0.16 -45.98
CA SER A 588 7.32 -1.03 -46.22
C SER A 588 8.23 -0.42 -47.29
N SER A 589 9.56 -0.55 -47.15
CA SER A 589 10.51 -0.13 -48.17
C SER A 589 11.21 -1.32 -48.80
N LEU A 590 11.45 -1.23 -50.10
CA LEU A 590 12.13 -2.25 -50.87
C LEU A 590 13.38 -1.65 -51.50
N GLN A 591 14.52 -2.32 -51.34
CA GLN A 591 15.72 -2.06 -52.13
C GLN A 591 16.07 -3.33 -52.89
N VAL A 592 16.41 -3.20 -54.17
CA VAL A 592 16.82 -4.32 -55.01
C VAL A 592 18.21 -4.05 -55.56
N PHE A 593 19.04 -5.09 -55.57
CA PHE A 593 20.44 -5.07 -55.95
C PHE A 593 20.69 -6.10 -57.05
N SER A 594 21.52 -5.74 -58.01
CA SER A 594 22.04 -6.69 -58.99
C SER A 594 22.96 -7.74 -58.33
N ARG A 595 23.33 -8.76 -59.10
CA ARG A 595 24.31 -9.79 -58.66
C ARG A 595 25.68 -9.24 -58.24
N TRP A 596 26.02 -8.02 -58.66
CA TRP A 596 27.29 -7.36 -58.34
C TRP A 596 27.17 -6.40 -57.15
N GLY A 597 26.02 -6.37 -56.47
CA GLY A 597 25.78 -5.50 -55.31
C GLY A 597 25.38 -4.06 -55.65
N GLN A 598 25.26 -3.70 -56.93
CA GLN A 598 24.74 -2.39 -57.33
C GLN A 598 23.23 -2.30 -57.06
N ARG A 599 22.77 -1.27 -56.34
CA ARG A 599 21.35 -0.99 -56.13
C ARG A 599 20.69 -0.55 -57.44
N VAL A 600 19.68 -1.29 -57.88
CA VAL A 600 18.94 -1.07 -59.13
C VAL A 600 17.52 -0.54 -58.91
N PHE A 601 16.98 -0.71 -57.70
CA PHE A 601 15.69 -0.15 -57.31
C PHE A 601 15.69 0.22 -55.84
N ALA A 602 14.94 1.26 -55.49
CA ALA A 602 14.66 1.65 -54.12
C ALA A 602 13.31 2.37 -54.07
N ALA A 603 12.43 1.94 -53.18
CA ALA A 603 11.18 2.62 -52.89
C ALA A 603 10.93 2.64 -51.39
N ASP A 604 10.72 3.83 -50.84
CA ASP A 604 10.19 4.03 -49.49
C ASP A 604 8.66 4.04 -49.58
N GLY A 605 7.98 3.03 -49.00
CA GLY A 605 6.56 2.81 -49.24
C GLY A 605 6.27 2.08 -50.56
N TYR A 606 6.93 0.93 -50.76
CA TYR A 606 6.82 0.11 -51.95
C TYR A 606 5.37 -0.26 -52.27
N ALA A 607 4.93 0.06 -53.49
CA ALA A 607 3.54 -0.03 -53.92
C ALA A 607 3.27 -1.25 -54.81
N ASN A 608 4.13 -2.28 -54.75
CA ASN A 608 4.08 -3.47 -55.61
C ASN A 608 4.25 -3.16 -57.11
N ASP A 609 5.10 -2.18 -57.42
CA ASP A 609 5.21 -1.53 -58.74
C ASP A 609 6.56 -1.69 -59.43
N TRP A 610 7.49 -2.48 -58.87
CA TRP A 610 8.78 -2.70 -59.52
C TRP A 610 8.67 -3.71 -60.67
N ASP A 611 8.79 -3.22 -61.90
CA ASP A 611 8.67 -3.97 -63.16
C ASP A 611 10.02 -4.47 -63.72
N GLY A 612 11.14 -4.19 -63.05
CA GLY A 612 12.46 -4.56 -63.56
C GLY A 612 12.88 -3.83 -64.86
N ALA A 613 12.26 -2.70 -65.20
CA ALA A 613 12.58 -1.95 -66.40
C ALA A 613 14.07 -1.56 -66.46
N GLY A 614 14.69 -1.75 -67.63
CA GLY A 614 16.10 -1.46 -67.86
C GLY A 614 17.10 -2.44 -67.21
N GLN A 615 16.62 -3.49 -66.52
CA GLN A 615 17.45 -4.51 -65.89
C GLN A 615 17.47 -5.80 -66.72
N PRO A 616 18.61 -6.46 -66.98
CA PRO A 616 18.64 -7.73 -67.72
C PRO A 616 17.91 -8.87 -67.00
N ALA A 617 17.56 -9.94 -67.73
CA ALA A 617 17.02 -11.15 -67.12
C ALA A 617 18.04 -11.81 -66.18
N GLY A 618 17.54 -12.44 -65.11
CA GLY A 618 18.34 -13.16 -64.13
C GLY A 618 18.06 -12.76 -62.68
N ALA A 619 18.90 -13.25 -61.77
CA ALA A 619 18.70 -13.09 -60.32
C ALA A 619 19.13 -11.71 -59.79
N TYR A 620 18.27 -11.17 -58.93
CA TYR A 620 18.45 -9.95 -58.15
C TYR A 620 18.27 -10.28 -56.67
N TYR A 621 18.88 -9.46 -55.82
CA TYR A 621 18.80 -9.62 -54.36
C TYR A 621 18.07 -8.43 -53.77
N TYR A 622 17.15 -8.67 -52.84
CA TYR A 622 16.40 -7.60 -52.22
C TYR A 622 16.69 -7.45 -50.73
N LEU A 623 16.49 -6.24 -50.25
CA LEU A 623 16.40 -5.86 -48.85
C LEU A 623 15.03 -5.22 -48.64
N LEU A 624 14.10 -5.99 -48.07
CA LEU A 624 12.74 -5.55 -47.77
C LEU A 624 12.66 -5.16 -46.30
N ARG A 625 12.36 -3.91 -46.01
CA ARG A 625 12.02 -3.45 -44.66
C ARG A 625 10.52 -3.34 -44.56
N VAL A 626 9.90 -4.22 -43.78
CA VAL A 626 8.46 -4.17 -43.55
C VAL A 626 8.11 -2.92 -42.74
N GLY A 627 7.06 -2.20 -43.13
CA GLY A 627 6.62 -0.97 -42.50
C GLY A 627 6.35 -1.19 -41.00
N GLY A 628 6.98 -0.38 -40.16
CA GLY A 628 6.94 -0.54 -38.70
C GLY A 628 8.02 -1.47 -38.09
N CYS A 629 8.96 -1.98 -38.90
CA CYS A 629 10.03 -2.89 -38.46
C CYS A 629 11.46 -2.40 -38.69
N GLY A 630 12.38 -2.83 -37.81
CA GLY A 630 13.82 -2.57 -37.92
C GLY A 630 14.61 -3.62 -38.72
N THR A 631 14.24 -4.91 -38.65
CA THR A 631 15.00 -6.00 -39.27
C THR A 631 14.59 -6.22 -40.73
N PRO A 632 15.50 -6.04 -41.69
CA PRO A 632 15.18 -6.25 -43.09
C PRO A 632 15.13 -7.74 -43.45
N VAL A 633 14.11 -8.14 -44.21
CA VAL A 633 14.03 -9.42 -44.90
C VAL A 633 14.94 -9.37 -46.12
N LYS A 634 15.85 -10.33 -46.23
CA LYS A 634 16.74 -10.50 -47.38
C LYS A 634 16.30 -11.70 -48.19
N GLY A 635 16.39 -11.61 -49.49
CA GLY A 635 16.16 -12.74 -50.38
C GLY A 635 16.56 -12.41 -51.80
N TRP A 636 16.07 -13.22 -52.72
CA TRP A 636 16.33 -13.06 -54.14
C TRP A 636 15.04 -13.16 -54.93
N VAL A 637 15.04 -12.55 -56.10
CA VAL A 637 13.97 -12.60 -57.08
C VAL A 637 14.59 -12.66 -58.48
N GLU A 638 14.03 -13.48 -59.34
CA GLU A 638 14.48 -13.63 -60.73
C GLU A 638 13.55 -12.89 -61.69
N ILE A 639 14.15 -12.13 -62.60
CA ILE A 639 13.45 -11.54 -63.74
C ILE A 639 13.53 -12.53 -64.90
N VAL A 640 12.37 -13.03 -65.36
CA VAL A 640 12.25 -13.89 -66.55
C VAL A 640 11.54 -13.09 -67.64
N ARG A 641 12.02 -13.17 -68.89
CA ARG A 641 11.44 -12.45 -70.04
C ARG A 641 11.13 -13.38 -71.19
#